data_AF-A0A3N0Y9F5-F1
#
_entry.id   AF-A0A3N0Y9F5-F1
#
_cell.length_a   1.000
_cell.length_b   1.000
_cell.length_c   1.000
_cell.angle_alpha   90.00
_cell.angle_beta   90.00
_cell.angle_gamma   90.00
#
_symmetry.space_group_name_H-M   'P 1'
#
loop_
_entity.id
_entity.type
_entity.pdbx_description
1 polymer ?
#
loop_
_entity_poly.entity_id
_entity_poly.type
_entity_poly.pdbx_seq_one_letter_code
_entity_poly.pdbx_strand_id
1 'polypeptide(L)'
;MISGYPLELMDGDASHVPLIWVQAVLDELIRMLGDQKVFVLSVLGIQSTGKSTMLNAMFGLQFAVSAGRCTRGAFMQLIKVSEELKTQLNFDYIIVVDTEGLHALELAGRSTRHHDNEMATFVVGLGSMTLINIFGENPAEMQDILQIVVQAFLRMKKVRLNPSCMFVHQNVGDITAGEKNMVGKRRLQEKLDEMTQLAAKEEVCGAECFNDVIGFDIKTDVRYFAQLWEGSPPMAPPNPGYSENVQELKNTILSRASQYNCVTLAQFKDRIGDLWNALLNENFVFSFRNTLEIATYRKLEEEYAKWTWSLRSAMLEIEDKLHNRINNKQLHKVESRDLEKEMAETNEEVKQSMKLYFEEHKEKEMLIQWKLKFQEKINHLHWELVRDAKRKLENIIYQKKALTKLDGEKTLLERKLLEKSKEFAFKLKQKGLDEKELKAQFDIVWEMWVSELAGNVQPFEELNVVSDIITIISEIHEKALVLERLNKFERIHQLTDFTTYVNLIGKFWKNRQFGLPPEEQESIKQLVYTIGHETVNQVKSKSVANTGYNPSYIQEIAQLVKMNVGNHKCKKAQYEFKKEFTVDLTISACKWAGEKFAVLHQVFRNNNDPSVYLERKKPEYFSVFQGFCKGAKSAAIFGALICSELKNPILQSAYNKAANDLAGEMRTNIPAFKGNRSNLEKHILKALAEEEDFKKFIQYIHLPRSHFEDFIKAEVKAYITGENSSALAMINGNIKTKGQCVITAAEKATTEVSVKHGDANMWLEIFSDCLKDELEYNKEHLTGICCEDITNFELLNEVVKEELQPITEESNKYLKKPSDIEMKMFREPPDDILIEHFCQCCWVQCPFCGVVCVNTMEDHLGDHIAPFHRNCGMRGMIYRGTDNLCLEFCTSSVASDTQYFYPDIRKDDTVLWKEYRTAGPDFEKWSITPDVSELPFWKWFVCRFQNDLEKHYNKTFSGYGEIPKEWRSYTKNQALESLEKYL
;
A
#
# COMPACT_ATOMS: atom_id res chain seq x y z
N MET A 1 -26.10 -27.31 -38.11
CA MET A 1 -26.07 -28.13 -36.89
C MET A 1 -26.93 -29.40 -36.98
N ILE A 2 -28.25 -29.35 -37.23
CA ILE A 2 -29.11 -30.57 -37.33
C ILE A 2 -28.63 -31.53 -38.45
N SER A 3 -28.17 -31.00 -39.58
CA SER A 3 -27.62 -31.78 -40.68
C SER A 3 -26.18 -32.27 -40.45
N GLY A 4 -25.66 -32.16 -39.22
CA GLY A 4 -24.33 -32.64 -38.85
C GLY A 4 -23.16 -31.70 -39.18
N TYR A 5 -23.39 -30.45 -39.62
CA TYR A 5 -22.31 -29.49 -39.81
C TYR A 5 -21.77 -28.93 -38.49
N PRO A 6 -20.43 -28.80 -38.32
CA PRO A 6 -19.83 -28.17 -37.15
C PRO A 6 -20.15 -26.67 -37.11
N LEU A 7 -20.28 -26.13 -35.90
CA LEU A 7 -20.55 -24.72 -35.62
C LEU A 7 -19.40 -24.17 -34.78
N GLU A 8 -18.89 -22.99 -35.10
CA GLU A 8 -17.91 -22.31 -34.26
C GLU A 8 -18.55 -21.88 -32.94
N LEU A 9 -17.93 -22.23 -31.82
CA LEU A 9 -18.35 -21.90 -30.46
C LEU A 9 -17.51 -20.76 -29.87
N MET A 10 -16.20 -20.75 -30.14
CA MET A 10 -15.26 -19.71 -29.72
C MET A 10 -14.41 -19.34 -30.92
N ASP A 11 -14.28 -18.04 -31.19
CA ASP A 11 -13.38 -17.50 -32.22
C ASP A 11 -11.93 -17.52 -31.71
N GLY A 12 -11.06 -18.24 -32.42
CA GLY A 12 -9.65 -18.41 -32.06
C GLY A 12 -8.74 -17.21 -32.39
N ASP A 13 -9.21 -16.23 -33.15
CA ASP A 13 -8.46 -14.99 -33.41
C ASP A 13 -8.84 -13.90 -32.42
N ALA A 14 -10.14 -13.78 -32.14
CA ALA A 14 -10.66 -12.81 -31.18
C ALA A 14 -10.53 -13.29 -29.72
N SER A 15 -10.20 -14.57 -29.48
CA SER A 15 -10.22 -15.18 -28.15
C SER A 15 -11.56 -14.98 -27.46
N HIS A 16 -12.66 -15.11 -28.21
CA HIS A 16 -13.97 -14.67 -27.77
C HIS A 16 -15.09 -15.63 -28.15
N VAL A 17 -16.00 -15.90 -27.21
CA VAL A 17 -17.25 -16.59 -27.49
C VAL A 17 -18.31 -15.56 -27.86
N PRO A 18 -18.83 -15.55 -29.11
CA PRO A 18 -19.88 -14.62 -29.53
C PRO A 18 -21.23 -15.05 -28.92
N LEU A 19 -21.41 -14.80 -27.62
CA LEU A 19 -22.54 -15.28 -26.81
C LEU A 19 -23.90 -15.00 -27.46
N ILE A 20 -24.10 -13.78 -27.98
CA ILE A 20 -25.36 -13.38 -28.63
C ILE A 20 -25.71 -14.33 -29.79
N TRP A 21 -24.71 -14.64 -30.62
CA TRP A 21 -24.91 -15.48 -31.80
C TRP A 21 -25.07 -16.95 -31.41
N VAL A 22 -24.21 -17.46 -30.52
CA VAL A 22 -24.28 -18.86 -30.05
C VAL A 22 -25.61 -19.14 -29.35
N GLN A 23 -26.05 -18.23 -28.46
CA GLN A 23 -27.32 -18.37 -27.76
C GLN A 23 -28.51 -18.32 -28.73
N ALA A 24 -28.50 -17.43 -29.72
CA ALA A 24 -29.56 -17.38 -30.74
C ALA A 24 -29.65 -18.67 -31.56
N VAL A 25 -28.50 -19.28 -31.91
CA VAL A 25 -28.48 -20.58 -32.60
C VAL A 25 -29.02 -21.70 -31.69
N LEU A 26 -28.69 -21.69 -30.40
CA LEU A 26 -29.19 -22.68 -29.45
C LEU A 26 -30.70 -22.50 -29.17
N ASP A 27 -31.20 -21.27 -29.10
CA ASP A 27 -32.63 -20.99 -28.95
C ASP A 27 -33.42 -21.50 -30.16
N GLU A 28 -32.90 -21.29 -31.37
CA GLU A 28 -33.53 -21.83 -32.58
C GLU A 28 -33.46 -23.37 -32.60
N LEU A 29 -32.37 -23.97 -32.11
CA LEU A 29 -32.28 -25.43 -31.96
C LEU A 29 -33.31 -25.97 -30.97
N ILE A 30 -33.47 -25.32 -29.81
CA ILE A 30 -34.49 -25.67 -28.79
C ILE A 30 -35.89 -25.53 -29.38
N ARG A 31 -36.14 -24.49 -30.19
CA ARG A 31 -37.42 -24.30 -30.88
C ARG A 31 -37.73 -25.44 -31.86
N MET A 32 -36.71 -25.95 -32.56
CA MET A 32 -36.85 -27.01 -33.57
C MET A 32 -36.92 -28.42 -32.98
N LEU A 33 -36.11 -28.72 -31.96
CA LEU A 33 -35.95 -30.06 -31.40
C LEU A 33 -36.67 -30.25 -30.05
N GLY A 34 -37.11 -29.16 -29.40
CA GLY A 34 -37.50 -29.16 -27.99
C GLY A 34 -36.30 -29.05 -27.06
N ASP A 35 -36.56 -28.96 -25.74
CA ASP A 35 -35.51 -28.90 -24.71
C ASP A 35 -34.95 -30.29 -24.39
N GLN A 36 -34.21 -30.84 -25.35
CA GLN A 36 -33.68 -32.21 -25.34
C GLN A 36 -32.49 -32.35 -24.37
N LYS A 37 -32.26 -33.56 -23.86
CA LYS A 37 -31.09 -33.85 -23.03
C LYS A 37 -29.85 -34.09 -23.89
N VAL A 38 -28.74 -33.46 -23.52
CA VAL A 38 -27.48 -33.52 -24.24
C VAL A 38 -26.31 -33.94 -23.36
N PHE A 39 -25.44 -34.78 -23.92
CA PHE A 39 -24.14 -35.10 -23.33
C PHE A 39 -23.05 -34.31 -24.07
N VAL A 40 -22.28 -33.51 -23.34
CA VAL A 40 -21.23 -32.65 -23.92
C VAL A 40 -19.88 -33.35 -23.78
N LEU A 41 -19.33 -33.81 -24.88
CA LEU A 41 -17.98 -34.39 -24.96
C LEU A 41 -17.03 -33.35 -25.55
N SER A 42 -16.09 -32.88 -24.75
CA SER A 42 -15.05 -31.95 -25.20
C SER A 42 -13.72 -32.65 -25.36
N VAL A 43 -12.83 -32.14 -26.22
CA VAL A 43 -11.43 -32.58 -26.28
C VAL A 43 -10.52 -31.38 -26.03
N LEU A 44 -9.45 -31.58 -25.26
CA LEU A 44 -8.41 -30.59 -25.01
C LEU A 44 -7.06 -31.26 -25.25
N GLY A 45 -6.11 -30.52 -25.81
CA GLY A 45 -4.76 -31.03 -25.99
C GLY A 45 -3.95 -30.16 -26.93
N ILE A 46 -2.65 -30.42 -26.95
CA ILE A 46 -1.67 -29.60 -27.68
C ILE A 46 -1.94 -29.67 -29.20
N GLN A 47 -1.44 -28.69 -29.93
CA GLN A 47 -1.50 -28.66 -31.40
C GLN A 47 -0.92 -29.94 -32.01
N SER A 48 -1.57 -30.42 -33.08
CA SER A 48 -1.13 -31.58 -33.87
C SER A 48 -1.04 -32.92 -33.11
N THR A 49 -1.76 -33.07 -31.99
CA THR A 49 -1.82 -34.32 -31.20
C THR A 49 -2.88 -35.33 -31.67
N GLY A 50 -3.59 -35.07 -32.78
CA GLY A 50 -4.58 -36.01 -33.33
C GLY A 50 -5.98 -35.93 -32.70
N LYS A 51 -6.36 -34.78 -32.12
CA LYS A 51 -7.69 -34.54 -31.49
C LYS A 51 -8.86 -34.75 -32.46
N SER A 52 -8.91 -33.93 -33.51
CA SER A 52 -9.98 -33.98 -34.53
C SER A 52 -9.99 -35.31 -35.27
N THR A 53 -8.81 -35.92 -35.50
CA THR A 53 -8.69 -37.27 -36.08
C THR A 53 -9.35 -38.33 -35.21
N MET A 54 -9.12 -38.31 -33.89
CA MET A 54 -9.74 -39.24 -32.95
C MET A 54 -11.27 -39.07 -32.92
N LEU A 55 -11.76 -37.83 -32.89
CA LEU A 55 -13.20 -37.54 -32.89
C LEU A 55 -13.88 -37.97 -34.20
N ASN A 56 -13.24 -37.69 -35.34
CA ASN A 56 -13.71 -38.11 -36.66
C ASN A 56 -13.78 -39.64 -36.77
N ALA A 57 -12.75 -40.36 -36.28
CA ALA A 57 -12.74 -41.82 -36.27
C ALA A 57 -13.82 -42.42 -35.36
N MET A 58 -14.07 -41.81 -34.19
CA MET A 58 -15.00 -42.34 -33.19
C MET A 58 -16.47 -42.19 -33.59
N PHE A 59 -16.81 -41.06 -34.21
CA PHE A 59 -18.21 -40.67 -34.46
C PHE A 59 -18.54 -40.42 -35.93
N GLY A 60 -17.57 -40.55 -36.85
CA GLY A 60 -17.78 -40.29 -38.28
C GLY A 60 -17.98 -38.81 -38.61
N LEU A 61 -17.29 -37.93 -37.86
CA LEU A 61 -17.43 -36.48 -37.95
C LEU A 61 -16.60 -35.90 -39.10
N GLN A 62 -16.84 -34.62 -39.39
CA GLN A 62 -16.20 -33.88 -40.49
C GLN A 62 -15.44 -32.66 -39.98
N PHE A 63 -14.78 -32.77 -38.81
CA PHE A 63 -13.86 -31.73 -38.36
C PHE A 63 -12.65 -31.65 -39.28
N ALA A 64 -12.13 -30.43 -39.51
CA ALA A 64 -10.98 -30.22 -40.36
C ALA A 64 -9.72 -30.88 -39.75
N VAL A 65 -8.96 -31.63 -40.57
CA VAL A 65 -7.70 -32.28 -40.17
C VAL A 65 -6.55 -31.79 -41.05
N SER A 66 -5.49 -31.27 -40.43
CA SER A 66 -4.27 -30.80 -41.11
C SER A 66 -3.04 -31.07 -40.26
N ALA A 67 -1.83 -30.89 -40.82
CA ALA A 67 -0.57 -31.04 -40.09
C ALA A 67 -0.18 -29.80 -39.25
N GLY A 68 -0.83 -28.64 -39.47
CA GLY A 68 -0.61 -27.36 -38.76
C GLY A 68 -1.82 -26.92 -37.93
N ARG A 69 -2.04 -25.61 -37.70
CA ARG A 69 -3.26 -25.08 -37.03
C ARG A 69 -4.51 -25.37 -37.88
N CYS A 70 -5.14 -26.52 -37.67
CA CYS A 70 -6.36 -26.92 -38.39
C CYS A 70 -7.63 -26.31 -37.81
N THR A 71 -7.69 -26.21 -36.49
CA THR A 71 -8.85 -25.73 -35.72
C THR A 71 -8.44 -24.42 -35.07
N ARG A 72 -9.22 -23.35 -35.29
CA ARG A 72 -9.01 -22.01 -34.71
C ARG A 72 -10.16 -21.74 -33.75
N GLY A 73 -9.89 -21.66 -32.45
CA GLY A 73 -10.92 -21.57 -31.42
C GLY A 73 -11.59 -22.92 -31.12
N ALA A 74 -12.87 -22.94 -30.77
CA ALA A 74 -13.59 -24.17 -30.42
C ALA A 74 -14.79 -24.36 -31.35
N PHE A 75 -15.04 -25.60 -31.82
CA PHE A 75 -16.15 -25.95 -32.69
C PHE A 75 -17.01 -27.03 -32.04
N MET A 76 -18.33 -26.90 -32.12
CA MET A 76 -19.27 -27.90 -31.66
C MET A 76 -20.06 -28.56 -32.79
N GLN A 77 -20.31 -29.86 -32.70
CA GLN A 77 -21.11 -30.63 -33.65
C GLN A 77 -22.14 -31.49 -32.91
N LEU A 78 -23.39 -31.46 -33.38
CA LEU A 78 -24.51 -32.19 -32.78
C LEU A 78 -24.69 -33.55 -33.46
N ILE A 79 -24.77 -34.61 -32.65
CA ILE A 79 -24.98 -35.99 -33.10
C ILE A 79 -26.27 -36.51 -32.47
N LYS A 80 -27.17 -37.03 -33.30
CA LYS A 80 -28.42 -37.66 -32.84
C LYS A 80 -28.15 -39.10 -32.36
N VAL A 81 -28.63 -39.44 -31.17
CA VAL A 81 -28.61 -40.81 -30.66
C VAL A 81 -29.73 -41.62 -31.31
N SER A 82 -29.46 -42.87 -31.73
CA SER A 82 -30.49 -43.75 -32.29
C SER A 82 -31.54 -44.11 -31.24
N GLU A 83 -32.80 -44.33 -31.65
CA GLU A 83 -33.92 -44.60 -30.72
C GLU A 83 -33.66 -45.84 -29.83
N GLU A 84 -32.94 -46.83 -30.35
CA GLU A 84 -32.51 -48.03 -29.61
C GLU A 84 -31.60 -47.66 -28.43
N LEU A 85 -30.62 -46.78 -28.68
CA LEU A 85 -29.64 -46.36 -27.68
C LEU A 85 -30.21 -45.33 -26.69
N LYS A 86 -31.23 -44.56 -27.06
CA LYS A 86 -31.91 -43.62 -26.14
C LYS A 86 -32.58 -44.31 -24.95
N THR A 87 -33.00 -45.57 -25.10
CA THR A 87 -33.55 -46.33 -23.97
C THR A 87 -32.48 -46.79 -22.99
N GLN A 88 -31.22 -46.85 -23.43
CA GLN A 88 -30.05 -47.27 -22.64
C GLN A 88 -29.25 -46.07 -22.13
N LEU A 89 -29.31 -44.94 -22.84
CA LEU A 89 -28.59 -43.71 -22.57
C LEU A 89 -29.58 -42.64 -22.10
N ASN A 90 -29.30 -41.98 -20.97
CA ASN A 90 -30.21 -41.00 -20.36
C ASN A 90 -30.27 -39.64 -21.11
N PHE A 91 -29.96 -39.60 -22.41
CA PHE A 91 -29.88 -38.39 -23.24
C PHE A 91 -30.20 -38.64 -24.72
N ASP A 92 -30.60 -37.57 -25.41
CA ASP A 92 -31.13 -37.61 -26.77
C ASP A 92 -30.08 -37.27 -27.85
N TYR A 93 -29.10 -36.44 -27.50
CA TYR A 93 -28.03 -35.98 -28.40
C TYR A 93 -26.67 -35.93 -27.72
N ILE A 94 -25.61 -36.03 -28.53
CA ILE A 94 -24.22 -35.78 -28.11
C ILE A 94 -23.76 -34.49 -28.78
N ILE A 95 -23.22 -33.56 -27.99
CA ILE A 95 -22.51 -32.39 -28.50
C ILE A 95 -21.03 -32.68 -28.38
N VAL A 96 -20.34 -32.77 -29.51
CA VAL A 96 -18.88 -32.97 -29.55
C VAL A 96 -18.23 -31.61 -29.79
N VAL A 97 -17.35 -31.20 -28.87
CA VAL A 97 -16.59 -29.95 -28.93
C VAL A 97 -15.13 -30.26 -29.27
N ASP A 98 -14.71 -29.89 -30.47
CA ASP A 98 -13.30 -29.91 -30.90
C ASP A 98 -12.64 -28.56 -30.62
N THR A 99 -11.42 -28.57 -30.10
CA THR A 99 -10.70 -27.33 -29.75
C THR A 99 -9.45 -27.14 -30.58
N GLU A 100 -9.05 -25.88 -30.69
CA GLU A 100 -7.72 -25.50 -31.07
C GLU A 100 -6.66 -26.19 -30.21
N GLY A 101 -5.50 -26.41 -30.82
CA GLY A 101 -4.33 -26.89 -30.12
C GLY A 101 -3.71 -25.83 -29.24
N LEU A 102 -3.55 -26.16 -27.95
CA LEU A 102 -2.78 -25.34 -27.02
C LEU A 102 -1.33 -25.23 -27.47
N HIS A 103 -0.67 -24.14 -27.08
CA HIS A 103 0.73 -23.82 -27.43
C HIS A 103 0.97 -23.68 -28.94
N ALA A 104 0.06 -23.03 -29.66
CA ALA A 104 0.23 -22.81 -31.09
C ALA A 104 1.50 -22.00 -31.39
N LEU A 105 2.45 -22.61 -32.12
CA LEU A 105 3.76 -22.00 -32.43
C LEU A 105 3.62 -20.70 -33.24
N GLU A 106 2.54 -20.57 -34.01
CA GLU A 106 2.28 -19.40 -34.86
C GLU A 106 1.83 -18.14 -34.08
N LEU A 107 1.51 -18.26 -32.78
CA LEU A 107 0.99 -17.15 -31.95
C LEU A 107 1.99 -16.66 -30.87
N ALA A 108 3.20 -17.23 -30.77
CA ALA A 108 4.12 -17.08 -29.64
C ALA A 108 4.24 -15.66 -29.02
N GLY A 109 3.78 -15.48 -27.76
CA GLY A 109 3.85 -14.23 -26.99
C GLY A 109 3.34 -14.38 -25.54
N ARG A 110 3.23 -13.29 -24.76
CA ARG A 110 2.58 -13.33 -23.41
C ARG A 110 1.06 -13.43 -23.50
N SER A 111 0.46 -12.88 -24.54
CA SER A 111 -0.99 -12.91 -24.79
C SER A 111 -1.52 -14.31 -25.12
N THR A 112 -0.70 -15.22 -25.66
CA THR A 112 -1.13 -16.59 -25.95
C THR A 112 -1.35 -17.44 -24.72
N ARG A 113 -0.62 -17.18 -23.63
CA ARG A 113 -0.82 -17.93 -22.38
C ARG A 113 -2.19 -17.62 -21.77
N HIS A 114 -2.58 -16.36 -21.81
CA HIS A 114 -3.92 -15.95 -21.41
C HIS A 114 -4.98 -16.67 -22.26
N HIS A 115 -4.80 -16.67 -23.58
CA HIS A 115 -5.69 -17.36 -24.52
C HIS A 115 -5.77 -18.88 -24.25
N ASP A 116 -4.63 -19.56 -24.09
CA ASP A 116 -4.55 -21.00 -23.83
C ASP A 116 -5.22 -21.36 -22.49
N ASN A 117 -4.95 -20.58 -21.43
CA ASN A 117 -5.54 -20.77 -20.10
C ASN A 117 -7.06 -20.53 -20.12
N GLU A 118 -7.51 -19.48 -20.80
CA GLU A 118 -8.92 -19.12 -20.95
C GLU A 118 -9.69 -20.20 -21.74
N MET A 119 -9.17 -20.61 -22.90
CA MET A 119 -9.78 -21.66 -23.73
C MET A 119 -9.81 -23.00 -23.00
N ALA A 120 -8.72 -23.40 -22.33
CA ALA A 120 -8.67 -24.64 -21.58
C ALA A 120 -9.70 -24.65 -20.44
N THR A 121 -9.79 -23.55 -19.68
CA THR A 121 -10.75 -23.45 -18.57
C THR A 121 -12.19 -23.43 -19.09
N PHE A 122 -12.45 -22.77 -20.22
CA PHE A 122 -13.75 -22.78 -20.88
C PHE A 122 -14.17 -24.18 -21.32
N VAL A 123 -13.33 -24.86 -22.07
CA VAL A 123 -13.68 -26.16 -22.66
C VAL A 123 -13.83 -27.23 -21.57
N VAL A 124 -12.93 -27.24 -20.57
CA VAL A 124 -13.02 -28.19 -19.45
C VAL A 124 -14.29 -27.94 -18.65
N GLY A 125 -14.68 -26.68 -18.43
CA GLY A 125 -15.89 -26.33 -17.70
C GLY A 125 -17.18 -26.63 -18.47
N LEU A 126 -17.18 -26.55 -19.80
CA LEU A 126 -18.32 -26.91 -20.64
C LEU A 126 -18.59 -28.42 -20.67
N GLY A 127 -17.52 -29.21 -20.76
CA GLY A 127 -17.58 -30.66 -20.94
C GLY A 127 -18.30 -31.36 -19.80
N SER A 128 -19.32 -32.17 -20.13
CA SER A 128 -19.78 -33.22 -19.21
C SER A 128 -18.66 -34.24 -19.00
N MET A 129 -17.88 -34.48 -20.05
CA MET A 129 -16.61 -35.17 -20.03
C MET A 129 -15.64 -34.49 -21.00
N THR A 130 -14.41 -34.27 -20.57
CA THR A 130 -13.34 -33.68 -21.37
C THR A 130 -12.21 -34.67 -21.59
N LEU A 131 -11.94 -35.00 -22.85
CA LEU A 131 -10.82 -35.85 -23.25
C LEU A 131 -9.54 -35.01 -23.27
N ILE A 132 -8.64 -35.26 -22.34
CA ILE A 132 -7.32 -34.62 -22.31
C ILE A 132 -6.37 -35.47 -23.16
N ASN A 133 -6.14 -35.01 -24.38
CA ASN A 133 -5.34 -35.68 -25.38
C ASN A 133 -3.86 -35.30 -25.23
N ILE A 134 -3.04 -36.28 -24.87
CA ILE A 134 -1.60 -36.13 -24.65
C ILE A 134 -0.88 -36.94 -25.73
N PHE A 135 0.14 -36.37 -26.35
CA PHE A 135 1.00 -37.11 -27.27
C PHE A 135 2.14 -37.79 -26.50
N GLY A 136 2.29 -39.10 -26.70
CA GLY A 136 3.22 -39.93 -25.94
C GLY A 136 2.85 -40.08 -24.46
N GLU A 137 3.85 -40.29 -23.61
CA GLU A 137 3.67 -40.59 -22.18
C GLU A 137 3.90 -39.39 -21.24
N ASN A 138 4.18 -38.18 -21.76
CA ASN A 138 4.59 -37.05 -20.94
C ASN A 138 3.44 -36.05 -20.68
N PRO A 139 2.85 -36.01 -19.46
CA PRO A 139 1.80 -35.05 -19.13
C PRO A 139 2.31 -33.64 -18.79
N ALA A 140 3.64 -33.42 -18.76
CA ALA A 140 4.23 -32.16 -18.30
C ALA A 140 3.75 -30.93 -19.08
N GLU A 141 3.45 -31.09 -20.37
CA GLU A 141 3.07 -29.98 -21.24
C GLU A 141 1.64 -29.47 -20.96
N MET A 142 0.78 -30.29 -20.35
CA MET A 142 -0.60 -29.91 -19.98
C MET A 142 -0.75 -29.55 -18.50
N GLN A 143 0.28 -29.81 -17.69
CA GLN A 143 0.21 -29.71 -16.23
C GLN A 143 0.01 -28.25 -15.76
N ASP A 144 0.74 -27.30 -16.35
CA ASP A 144 0.64 -25.88 -16.00
C ASP A 144 -0.78 -25.33 -16.26
N ILE A 145 -1.33 -25.64 -17.43
CA ILE A 145 -2.67 -25.19 -17.84
C ILE A 145 -3.74 -25.84 -16.95
N LEU A 146 -3.64 -27.15 -16.66
CA LEU A 146 -4.59 -27.81 -15.77
C LEU A 146 -4.54 -27.26 -14.34
N GLN A 147 -3.37 -26.84 -13.84
CA GLN A 147 -3.25 -26.22 -12.53
C GLN A 147 -4.00 -24.87 -12.49
N ILE A 148 -3.91 -24.07 -13.55
CA ILE A 148 -4.69 -22.83 -13.70
C ILE A 148 -6.19 -23.14 -13.77
N VAL A 149 -6.59 -24.16 -14.53
CA VAL A 149 -8.00 -24.59 -14.62
C VAL A 149 -8.55 -24.96 -13.23
N VAL A 150 -7.80 -25.73 -12.44
CA VAL A 150 -8.19 -26.11 -11.06
C VAL A 150 -8.29 -24.87 -10.17
N GLN A 151 -7.29 -23.99 -10.19
CA GLN A 151 -7.32 -22.77 -9.39
C GLN A 151 -8.50 -21.86 -9.78
N ALA A 152 -8.78 -21.73 -11.06
CA ALA A 152 -9.90 -20.95 -11.56
C ALA A 152 -11.25 -21.56 -11.13
N PHE A 153 -11.42 -22.88 -11.17
CA PHE A 153 -12.63 -23.54 -10.64
C PHE A 153 -12.79 -23.40 -9.12
N LEU A 154 -11.70 -23.43 -8.36
CA LEU A 154 -11.74 -23.19 -6.91
C LEU A 154 -12.19 -21.76 -6.56
N ARG A 155 -11.91 -20.79 -7.45
CA ARG A 155 -12.35 -19.39 -7.32
C ARG A 155 -13.77 -19.16 -7.83
N MET A 156 -14.15 -19.76 -8.97
CA MET A 156 -15.45 -19.62 -9.64
C MET A 156 -16.59 -20.39 -8.94
N LYS A 157 -16.73 -20.25 -7.61
CA LYS A 157 -17.65 -21.04 -6.76
C LYS A 157 -19.14 -20.91 -7.08
N LYS A 158 -19.56 -19.90 -7.87
CA LYS A 158 -20.98 -19.74 -8.27
C LYS A 158 -21.36 -20.56 -9.51
N VAL A 159 -20.40 -20.96 -10.36
CA VAL A 159 -20.71 -21.80 -11.52
C VAL A 159 -20.79 -23.25 -11.03
N ARG A 160 -21.99 -23.85 -11.03
CA ARG A 160 -22.18 -25.27 -10.66
C ARG A 160 -21.61 -26.17 -11.75
N LEU A 161 -20.29 -26.27 -11.79
CA LEU A 161 -19.54 -27.14 -12.68
C LEU A 161 -19.31 -28.47 -11.96
N ASN A 162 -19.61 -29.56 -12.66
CA ASN A 162 -19.19 -30.90 -12.29
C ASN A 162 -18.38 -31.46 -13.47
N PRO A 163 -17.24 -30.84 -13.82
CA PRO A 163 -16.46 -31.27 -14.97
C PRO A 163 -15.87 -32.64 -14.66
N SER A 164 -15.77 -33.50 -15.67
CA SER A 164 -15.04 -34.76 -15.57
C SER A 164 -14.05 -34.85 -16.71
N CYS A 165 -12.96 -35.60 -16.52
CA CYS A 165 -11.97 -35.76 -17.58
C CYS A 165 -11.49 -37.20 -17.76
N MET A 166 -10.95 -37.47 -18.94
CA MET A 166 -10.30 -38.72 -19.30
C MET A 166 -9.03 -38.42 -20.07
N PHE A 167 -7.91 -39.01 -19.67
CA PHE A 167 -6.62 -38.83 -20.33
C PHE A 167 -6.44 -39.89 -21.42
N VAL A 168 -6.16 -39.41 -22.63
CA VAL A 168 -5.87 -40.25 -23.80
C VAL A 168 -4.44 -39.98 -24.24
N HIS A 169 -3.57 -40.97 -24.07
CA HIS A 169 -2.18 -40.92 -24.49
C HIS A 169 -2.05 -41.50 -25.91
N GLN A 170 -1.84 -40.66 -26.91
CA GLN A 170 -1.65 -41.07 -28.30
C GLN A 170 -0.22 -41.49 -28.59
N ASN A 171 -0.03 -42.34 -29.61
CA ASN A 171 1.28 -42.71 -30.15
C ASN A 171 2.20 -43.43 -29.14
N VAL A 172 1.63 -44.32 -28.33
CA VAL A 172 2.36 -45.10 -27.31
C VAL A 172 2.75 -46.45 -27.90
N GLY A 173 4.04 -46.81 -27.82
CA GLY A 173 4.57 -48.07 -28.34
C GLY A 173 4.21 -49.27 -27.46
N ASP A 174 3.88 -50.40 -28.10
CA ASP A 174 3.49 -51.71 -27.55
C ASP A 174 2.80 -51.73 -26.15
N ILE A 175 1.48 -51.92 -26.18
CA ILE A 175 0.50 -51.88 -25.09
C ILE A 175 0.69 -53.01 -24.03
N THR A 176 1.77 -53.79 -24.10
CA THR A 176 1.98 -55.03 -23.32
C THR A 176 2.73 -54.88 -21.99
N ALA A 177 3.11 -53.68 -21.53
CA ALA A 177 3.80 -53.49 -20.24
C ALA A 177 2.87 -52.94 -19.14
N GLY A 178 1.94 -53.76 -18.64
CA GLY A 178 1.01 -53.37 -17.57
C GLY A 178 1.66 -52.75 -16.32
N GLU A 179 2.90 -53.12 -15.98
CA GLU A 179 3.65 -52.53 -14.86
C GLU A 179 4.15 -51.10 -15.11
N LYS A 180 4.61 -50.78 -16.34
CA LYS A 180 5.01 -49.41 -16.71
C LYS A 180 3.82 -48.46 -16.76
N ASN A 181 2.67 -48.96 -17.22
CA ASN A 181 1.41 -48.21 -17.23
C ASN A 181 0.90 -47.90 -15.82
N MET A 182 1.07 -48.81 -14.84
CA MET A 182 0.67 -48.57 -13.46
C MET A 182 1.55 -47.54 -12.74
N VAL A 183 2.86 -47.55 -12.98
CA VAL A 183 3.78 -46.52 -12.44
C VAL A 183 3.52 -45.15 -13.07
N GLY A 184 3.30 -45.09 -14.39
CA GLY A 184 2.92 -43.86 -15.09
C GLY A 184 1.60 -43.28 -14.57
N LYS A 185 0.58 -44.12 -14.38
CA LYS A 185 -0.70 -43.75 -13.77
C LYS A 185 -0.55 -43.18 -12.35
N ARG A 186 0.23 -43.84 -11.48
CA ARG A 186 0.46 -43.33 -10.11
C ARG A 186 1.12 -41.95 -10.11
N ARG A 187 2.16 -41.76 -10.94
CA ARG A 187 2.85 -40.46 -11.07
C ARG A 187 1.93 -39.35 -11.59
N LEU A 188 1.02 -39.68 -12.51
CA LEU A 188 0.02 -38.73 -12.99
C LEU A 188 -0.92 -38.30 -11.86
N GLN A 189 -1.46 -39.25 -11.09
CA GLN A 189 -2.33 -38.95 -9.93
C GLN A 189 -1.62 -38.07 -8.89
N GLU A 190 -0.39 -38.46 -8.48
CA GLU A 190 0.39 -37.69 -7.50
C GLU A 190 0.60 -36.24 -7.93
N LYS A 191 0.92 -36.01 -9.22
CA LYS A 191 1.08 -34.67 -9.78
C LYS A 191 -0.21 -33.86 -9.82
N LEU A 192 -1.33 -34.49 -10.17
CA LEU A 192 -2.64 -33.85 -10.21
C LEU A 192 -3.12 -33.46 -8.81
N ASP A 193 -2.83 -34.29 -7.81
CA ASP A 193 -3.16 -34.01 -6.41
C ASP A 193 -2.25 -32.91 -5.84
N GLU A 194 -0.95 -32.95 -6.11
CA GLU A 194 0.00 -31.91 -5.70
C GLU A 194 -0.37 -30.53 -6.25
N MET A 195 -0.69 -30.43 -7.55
CA MET A 195 -1.10 -29.15 -8.15
C MET A 195 -2.42 -28.63 -7.55
N THR A 196 -3.33 -29.53 -7.18
CA THR A 196 -4.61 -29.18 -6.56
C THR A 196 -4.41 -28.66 -5.14
N GLN A 197 -3.53 -29.29 -4.35
CA GLN A 197 -3.18 -28.84 -3.00
C GLN A 197 -2.51 -27.46 -3.02
N LEU A 198 -1.63 -27.21 -3.99
CA LEU A 198 -1.00 -25.89 -4.16
C LEU A 198 -2.04 -24.82 -4.49
N ALA A 199 -2.93 -25.10 -5.46
CA ALA A 199 -4.03 -24.20 -5.80
C ALA A 199 -4.96 -23.95 -4.59
N ALA A 200 -5.28 -25.02 -3.87
CA ALA A 200 -6.16 -24.95 -2.71
C ALA A 200 -5.56 -24.16 -1.55
N LYS A 201 -4.25 -24.26 -1.33
CA LYS A 201 -3.55 -23.49 -0.32
C LYS A 201 -3.54 -22.00 -0.63
N GLU A 202 -3.28 -21.61 -1.88
CA GLU A 202 -3.25 -20.20 -2.29
C GLU A 202 -4.64 -19.55 -2.28
N GLU A 203 -5.68 -20.32 -2.56
CA GLU A 203 -7.10 -19.88 -2.52
C GLU A 203 -7.79 -20.19 -1.18
N VAL A 204 -7.03 -20.68 -0.20
CA VAL A 204 -7.45 -21.08 1.15
C VAL A 204 -8.77 -21.88 1.17
N CYS A 205 -8.80 -22.96 0.39
CA CYS A 205 -9.88 -23.94 0.35
C CYS A 205 -9.41 -25.33 0.77
N GLY A 206 -10.34 -26.19 1.18
CA GLY A 206 -10.04 -27.52 1.73
C GLY A 206 -10.00 -28.67 0.71
N ALA A 207 -9.63 -28.40 -0.54
CA ALA A 207 -9.47 -29.45 -1.55
C ALA A 207 -8.10 -30.13 -1.40
N GLU A 208 -8.08 -31.47 -1.37
CA GLU A 208 -6.87 -32.26 -1.11
C GLU A 208 -6.43 -33.09 -2.33
N CYS A 209 -7.36 -33.43 -3.22
CA CYS A 209 -7.09 -34.22 -4.42
C CYS A 209 -7.79 -33.65 -5.67
N PHE A 210 -7.29 -33.99 -6.85
CA PHE A 210 -7.81 -33.47 -8.13
C PHE A 210 -9.29 -33.82 -8.35
N ASN A 211 -9.70 -34.99 -7.86
CA ASN A 211 -11.08 -35.47 -7.94
C ASN A 211 -12.07 -34.64 -7.08
N ASP A 212 -11.59 -33.83 -6.13
CA ASP A 212 -12.42 -32.89 -5.37
C ASP A 212 -12.91 -31.72 -6.24
N VAL A 213 -12.22 -31.44 -7.36
CA VAL A 213 -12.50 -30.31 -8.25
C VAL A 213 -12.98 -30.77 -9.63
N ILE A 214 -12.32 -31.78 -10.21
CA ILE A 214 -12.63 -32.34 -11.54
C ILE A 214 -12.74 -33.86 -11.42
N GLY A 215 -13.91 -34.42 -11.76
CA GLY A 215 -14.18 -35.85 -11.65
C GLY A 215 -13.20 -36.71 -12.48
N PHE A 216 -12.42 -37.55 -11.80
CA PHE A 216 -11.36 -38.34 -12.39
C PHE A 216 -11.03 -39.59 -11.55
N ASP A 217 -10.97 -40.76 -12.20
CA ASP A 217 -10.49 -42.01 -11.62
C ASP A 217 -9.35 -42.58 -12.46
N ILE A 218 -8.13 -42.58 -11.89
CA ILE A 218 -6.91 -43.08 -12.52
C ILE A 218 -7.01 -44.52 -13.07
N LYS A 219 -7.85 -45.37 -12.47
CA LYS A 219 -8.01 -46.76 -12.91
C LYS A 219 -8.76 -46.82 -14.23
N THR A 220 -9.87 -46.08 -14.33
CA THR A 220 -10.79 -46.16 -15.46
C THR A 220 -10.57 -45.09 -16.52
N ASP A 221 -9.85 -44.00 -16.22
CA ASP A 221 -9.89 -42.77 -17.03
C ASP A 221 -8.57 -42.43 -17.71
N VAL A 222 -7.67 -43.40 -17.78
CA VAL A 222 -6.45 -43.29 -18.57
C VAL A 222 -6.47 -44.37 -19.64
N ARG A 223 -6.34 -43.95 -20.90
CA ARG A 223 -6.29 -44.81 -22.09
C ARG A 223 -5.00 -44.55 -22.87
N TYR A 224 -4.40 -45.62 -23.40
CA TYR A 224 -3.19 -45.57 -24.21
C TYR A 224 -3.52 -46.04 -25.61
N PHE A 225 -3.23 -45.21 -26.60
CA PHE A 225 -3.55 -45.43 -27.99
C PHE A 225 -2.30 -45.84 -28.76
N ALA A 226 -2.45 -46.88 -29.58
CA ALA A 226 -1.46 -47.24 -30.58
C ALA A 226 -1.23 -46.09 -31.58
N GLN A 227 -0.16 -46.19 -32.38
CA GLN A 227 0.08 -45.24 -33.46
C GLN A 227 -1.01 -45.37 -34.53
N LEU A 228 -1.43 -44.26 -35.15
CA LEU A 228 -2.50 -44.26 -36.17
C LEU A 228 -2.13 -45.07 -37.42
N TRP A 229 -0.85 -45.05 -37.81
CA TRP A 229 -0.35 -45.69 -39.04
C TRP A 229 0.56 -46.86 -38.69
N GLU A 230 0.42 -47.97 -39.41
CA GLU A 230 1.32 -49.12 -39.33
C GLU A 230 2.53 -48.89 -40.26
N GLY A 231 3.34 -47.86 -39.93
CA GLY A 231 4.50 -47.42 -40.72
C GLY A 231 4.48 -45.92 -41.07
N SER A 232 5.35 -45.50 -42.00
CA SER A 232 5.48 -44.09 -42.39
C SER A 232 4.48 -43.69 -43.50
N PRO A 233 3.64 -42.66 -43.33
CA PRO A 233 2.79 -42.10 -44.39
C PRO A 233 3.58 -41.69 -45.64
N PRO A 234 2.98 -41.61 -46.86
CA PRO A 234 1.55 -41.62 -47.14
C PRO A 234 0.94 -43.00 -47.51
N MET A 235 1.75 -44.04 -47.68
CA MET A 235 1.30 -45.38 -48.12
C MET A 235 1.09 -46.37 -46.96
N ALA A 236 1.30 -45.94 -45.70
CA ALA A 236 1.08 -46.79 -44.53
C ALA A 236 -0.42 -47.07 -44.32
N PRO A 237 -0.83 -48.32 -44.04
CA PRO A 237 -2.21 -48.62 -43.71
C PRO A 237 -2.57 -48.11 -42.30
N PRO A 238 -3.85 -47.81 -42.02
CA PRO A 238 -4.32 -47.52 -40.67
C PRO A 238 -4.07 -48.70 -39.73
N ASN A 239 -3.56 -48.43 -38.54
CA ASN A 239 -3.28 -49.44 -37.53
C ASN A 239 -4.61 -50.02 -36.96
N PRO A 240 -4.85 -51.34 -37.07
CA PRO A 240 -6.05 -51.97 -36.51
C PRO A 240 -6.19 -51.74 -34.99
N GLY A 241 -5.07 -51.75 -34.27
CA GLY A 241 -5.04 -51.49 -32.82
C GLY A 241 -5.48 -50.07 -32.46
N TYR A 242 -5.26 -49.07 -33.33
CA TYR A 242 -5.83 -47.73 -33.13
C TYR A 242 -7.36 -47.76 -33.21
N SER A 243 -7.91 -48.50 -34.17
CA SER A 243 -9.36 -48.63 -34.35
C SER A 243 -10.02 -49.35 -33.18
N GLU A 244 -9.39 -50.41 -32.66
CA GLU A 244 -9.82 -51.11 -31.43
C GLU A 244 -9.82 -50.17 -30.22
N ASN A 245 -8.74 -49.39 -30.03
CA ASN A 245 -8.65 -48.40 -28.94
C ASN A 245 -9.74 -47.32 -29.03
N VAL A 246 -10.03 -46.80 -30.23
CA VAL A 246 -11.11 -45.84 -30.46
C VAL A 246 -12.48 -46.44 -30.12
N GLN A 247 -12.71 -47.69 -30.51
CA GLN A 247 -13.96 -48.39 -30.21
C GLN A 247 -14.13 -48.65 -28.71
N GLU A 248 -13.07 -49.04 -28.01
CA GLU A 248 -13.09 -49.22 -26.56
C GLU A 248 -13.31 -47.89 -25.82
N LEU A 249 -12.65 -46.82 -26.25
CA LEU A 249 -12.85 -45.48 -25.71
C LEU A 249 -14.30 -45.03 -25.90
N LYS A 250 -14.87 -45.22 -27.10
CA LYS A 250 -16.28 -44.93 -27.38
C LYS A 250 -17.23 -45.66 -26.44
N ASN A 251 -17.03 -46.97 -26.28
CA ASN A 251 -17.85 -47.80 -25.38
C ASN A 251 -17.73 -47.33 -23.91
N THR A 252 -16.53 -46.96 -23.47
CA THR A 252 -16.30 -46.42 -22.13
C THR A 252 -17.04 -45.10 -21.93
N ILE A 253 -16.92 -44.17 -22.89
CA ILE A 253 -17.59 -42.86 -22.84
C ILE A 253 -19.11 -43.05 -22.77
N LEU A 254 -19.69 -43.89 -23.63
CA LEU A 254 -21.13 -44.16 -23.64
C LEU A 254 -21.61 -44.81 -22.34
N SER A 255 -20.85 -45.79 -21.82
CA SER A 255 -21.15 -46.44 -20.53
C SER A 255 -21.17 -45.42 -19.39
N ARG A 256 -20.17 -44.53 -19.30
CA ARG A 256 -20.17 -43.46 -18.30
C ARG A 256 -21.27 -42.44 -18.53
N ALA A 257 -21.50 -42.03 -19.77
CA ALA A 257 -22.55 -41.07 -20.13
C ALA A 257 -23.94 -41.55 -19.70
N SER A 258 -24.18 -42.87 -19.65
CA SER A 258 -25.43 -43.44 -19.11
C SER A 258 -25.64 -43.18 -17.61
N GLN A 259 -24.55 -42.97 -16.85
CA GLN A 259 -24.57 -42.76 -15.39
C GLN A 259 -24.66 -41.28 -15.01
N TYR A 260 -24.40 -40.36 -15.95
CA TYR A 260 -24.46 -38.92 -15.70
C TYR A 260 -25.88 -38.37 -15.84
N ASN A 261 -26.22 -37.40 -14.99
CA ASN A 261 -27.37 -36.53 -15.22
C ASN A 261 -27.01 -35.53 -16.32
N CYS A 262 -27.37 -35.85 -17.56
CA CYS A 262 -27.14 -34.99 -18.72
C CYS A 262 -27.89 -33.66 -18.60
N VAL A 263 -27.28 -32.61 -19.16
CA VAL A 263 -27.84 -31.26 -19.18
C VAL A 263 -28.88 -31.15 -20.29
N THR A 264 -29.89 -30.31 -20.11
CA THR A 264 -30.82 -29.95 -21.20
C THR A 264 -30.16 -28.92 -22.13
N LEU A 265 -30.69 -28.74 -23.34
CA LEU A 265 -30.22 -27.70 -24.26
C LEU A 265 -30.34 -26.29 -23.65
N ALA A 266 -31.41 -26.01 -22.90
CA ALA A 266 -31.56 -24.76 -22.16
C ALA A 266 -30.47 -24.60 -21.09
N GLN A 267 -30.22 -25.62 -20.27
CA GLN A 267 -29.16 -25.58 -19.27
C GLN A 267 -27.76 -25.47 -19.89
N PHE A 268 -27.54 -26.09 -21.05
CA PHE A 268 -26.28 -25.97 -21.77
C PHE A 268 -26.05 -24.56 -22.30
N LYS A 269 -27.11 -23.92 -22.84
CA LYS A 269 -27.09 -22.51 -23.26
C LYS A 269 -26.73 -21.59 -22.09
N ASP A 270 -27.39 -21.77 -20.94
CA ASP A 270 -27.14 -20.97 -19.74
C ASP A 270 -25.71 -21.21 -19.23
N ARG A 271 -25.24 -22.47 -19.22
CA ARG A 271 -23.86 -22.83 -18.84
C ARG A 271 -22.81 -22.15 -19.72
N ILE A 272 -23.02 -22.06 -21.04
CA ILE A 272 -22.08 -21.35 -21.94
C ILE A 272 -21.98 -19.88 -21.54
N GLY A 273 -23.12 -19.23 -21.29
CA GLY A 273 -23.16 -17.83 -20.85
C GLY A 273 -22.49 -17.62 -19.50
N ASP A 274 -22.88 -18.40 -18.49
CA ASP A 274 -22.37 -18.30 -17.12
C ASP A 274 -20.87 -18.55 -17.04
N LEU A 275 -20.39 -19.59 -17.73
CA LEU A 275 -18.98 -19.96 -17.72
C LEU A 275 -18.13 -18.92 -18.48
N TRP A 276 -18.55 -18.51 -19.68
CA TRP A 276 -17.80 -17.53 -20.45
C TRP A 276 -17.72 -16.19 -19.73
N ASN A 277 -18.84 -15.74 -19.15
CA ASN A 277 -18.84 -14.54 -18.33
C ASN A 277 -17.91 -14.72 -17.13
N ALA A 278 -17.96 -15.83 -16.38
CA ALA A 278 -17.05 -16.05 -15.26
C ALA A 278 -15.56 -16.05 -15.65
N LEU A 279 -15.21 -16.46 -16.88
CA LEU A 279 -13.82 -16.51 -17.36
C LEU A 279 -13.27 -15.16 -17.82
N LEU A 280 -14.06 -14.37 -18.54
CA LEU A 280 -13.71 -12.97 -18.86
C LEU A 280 -13.40 -12.16 -17.60
N ASN A 281 -13.84 -12.68 -16.46
CA ASN A 281 -13.73 -12.03 -15.20
C ASN A 281 -12.49 -12.43 -14.38
N GLU A 282 -11.65 -13.37 -14.82
CA GLU A 282 -10.49 -13.88 -14.05
C GLU A 282 -9.14 -13.38 -14.63
N ASN A 283 -9.00 -12.07 -14.80
CA ASN A 283 -7.82 -11.44 -15.43
C ASN A 283 -6.50 -11.66 -14.66
N PHE A 284 -6.56 -11.85 -13.33
CA PHE A 284 -5.35 -12.01 -12.52
C PHE A 284 -4.76 -13.41 -12.74
N VAL A 285 -5.50 -14.48 -12.48
CA VAL A 285 -4.99 -15.86 -12.51
C VAL A 285 -4.52 -16.27 -13.90
N PHE A 286 -5.23 -15.85 -14.96
CA PHE A 286 -4.88 -16.19 -16.34
C PHE A 286 -3.65 -15.45 -16.87
N SER A 287 -3.18 -14.41 -16.17
CA SER A 287 -1.90 -13.76 -16.47
C SER A 287 -0.68 -14.54 -15.97
N PHE A 288 -0.88 -15.54 -15.11
CA PHE A 288 0.17 -16.41 -14.58
C PHE A 288 0.16 -17.79 -15.26
N ARG A 289 1.32 -18.43 -15.32
CA ARG A 289 1.49 -19.78 -15.89
C ARG A 289 0.85 -20.85 -15.01
N ASN A 290 0.94 -20.69 -13.68
CA ASN A 290 0.42 -21.63 -12.69
C ASN A 290 0.32 -20.97 -11.31
N THR A 291 -0.27 -21.66 -10.33
CA THR A 291 -0.43 -21.17 -8.95
C THR A 291 0.89 -20.90 -8.27
N LEU A 292 1.94 -21.66 -8.59
CA LEU A 292 3.28 -21.45 -8.05
C LEU A 292 3.80 -20.05 -8.40
N GLU A 293 3.55 -19.58 -9.63
CA GLU A 293 3.95 -18.26 -10.08
C GLU A 293 3.27 -17.13 -9.28
N ILE A 294 2.00 -17.29 -8.87
CA ILE A 294 1.27 -16.35 -8.01
C ILE A 294 1.90 -16.30 -6.61
N ALA A 295 2.15 -17.45 -6.01
CA ALA A 295 2.81 -17.55 -4.71
C ALA A 295 4.21 -16.91 -4.74
N THR A 296 4.94 -17.11 -5.84
CA THR A 296 6.26 -16.50 -6.07
C THR A 296 6.15 -14.97 -6.21
N TYR A 297 5.11 -14.44 -6.87
CA TYR A 297 4.89 -13.00 -6.97
C TYR A 297 4.64 -12.35 -5.59
N ARG A 298 3.79 -12.96 -4.75
CA ARG A 298 3.51 -12.44 -3.40
C ARG A 298 4.78 -12.37 -2.54
N LYS A 299 5.63 -13.39 -2.61
CA LYS A 299 6.94 -13.39 -1.93
C LYS A 299 7.87 -12.28 -2.46
N LEU A 300 7.84 -12.00 -3.77
CA LEU A 300 8.60 -10.89 -4.35
C LEU A 300 8.13 -9.54 -3.80
N GLU A 301 6.83 -9.33 -3.57
CA GLU A 301 6.32 -8.10 -2.95
C GLU A 301 6.80 -7.93 -1.50
N GLU A 302 6.90 -9.02 -0.74
CA GLU A 302 7.47 -9.00 0.62
C GLU A 302 8.95 -8.61 0.61
N GLU A 303 9.76 -9.17 -0.29
CA GLU A 303 11.17 -8.79 -0.44
C GLU A 303 11.31 -7.32 -0.90
N TYR A 304 10.44 -6.86 -1.80
CA TYR A 304 10.40 -5.46 -2.20
C TYR A 304 10.09 -4.52 -1.01
N ALA A 305 9.20 -4.91 -0.10
CA ALA A 305 8.92 -4.16 1.13
C ALA A 305 10.16 -4.06 2.06
N LYS A 306 11.07 -5.04 2.01
CA LYS A 306 12.36 -5.00 2.72
C LYS A 306 13.36 -4.08 2.03
N TRP A 307 13.52 -4.18 0.71
CA TRP A 307 14.44 -3.31 -0.04
C TRP A 307 14.07 -1.83 0.08
N THR A 308 12.78 -1.51 -0.04
CA THR A 308 12.28 -0.13 0.11
C THR A 308 12.48 0.40 1.53
N TRP A 309 12.39 -0.46 2.55
CA TRP A 309 12.74 -0.10 3.93
C TRP A 309 14.20 0.29 4.08
N SER A 310 15.11 -0.56 3.59
CA SER A 310 16.55 -0.33 3.72
C SER A 310 16.96 1.02 3.12
N LEU A 311 16.40 1.37 1.96
CA LEU A 311 16.64 2.66 1.34
C LEU A 311 16.07 3.82 2.17
N ARG A 312 14.82 3.73 2.63
CA ARG A 312 14.18 4.80 3.43
C ARG A 312 14.91 5.01 4.77
N SER A 313 15.21 3.93 5.48
CA SER A 313 15.95 3.94 6.74
C SER A 313 17.33 4.56 6.58
N ALA A 314 18.09 4.16 5.55
CA ALA A 314 19.41 4.74 5.29
C ALA A 314 19.34 6.23 4.92
N MET A 315 18.32 6.65 4.15
CA MET A 315 18.14 8.07 3.84
C MET A 315 17.83 8.89 5.10
N LEU A 316 16.99 8.39 6.02
CA LEU A 316 16.71 9.07 7.29
C LEU A 316 17.99 9.27 8.12
N GLU A 317 18.85 8.26 8.20
CA GLU A 317 20.16 8.39 8.87
C GLU A 317 21.10 9.40 8.19
N ILE A 318 21.10 9.45 6.86
CA ILE A 318 21.86 10.45 6.10
C ILE A 318 21.32 11.86 6.36
N GLU A 319 19.99 12.03 6.34
CA GLU A 319 19.33 13.29 6.68
C GLU A 319 19.71 13.74 8.11
N ASP A 320 19.72 12.84 9.08
CA ASP A 320 20.18 13.09 10.45
C ASP A 320 21.62 13.62 10.52
N LYS A 321 22.56 12.94 9.87
CA LYS A 321 23.98 13.34 9.84
C LYS A 321 24.16 14.70 9.19
N LEU A 322 23.51 14.92 8.03
CA LEU A 322 23.61 16.18 7.31
C LEU A 322 22.94 17.33 8.07
N HIS A 323 21.84 17.07 8.78
CA HIS A 323 21.22 18.03 9.67
C HIS A 323 22.20 18.51 10.75
N ASN A 324 22.92 17.59 11.39
CA ASN A 324 23.96 17.93 12.37
C ASN A 324 25.06 18.79 11.74
N ARG A 325 25.59 18.40 10.57
CA ARG A 325 26.64 19.17 9.85
C ARG A 325 26.18 20.59 9.50
N ILE A 326 24.91 20.77 9.09
CA ILE A 326 24.34 22.09 8.77
C ILE A 326 24.24 22.94 10.04
N ASN A 327 23.71 22.39 11.13
CA ASN A 327 23.57 23.12 12.38
C ASN A 327 24.91 23.47 13.03
N ASN A 328 25.93 22.64 12.82
CA ASN A 328 27.31 22.87 13.25
C ASN A 328 28.08 23.86 12.35
N LYS A 329 27.41 24.47 11.36
CA LYS A 329 27.99 25.42 10.38
C LYS A 329 29.11 24.82 9.52
N GLN A 330 29.14 23.51 9.35
CA GLN A 330 30.13 22.81 8.53
C GLN A 330 29.64 22.57 7.09
N LEU A 331 28.34 22.70 6.84
CA LEU A 331 27.72 22.48 5.54
C LEU A 331 26.81 23.65 5.13
N HIS A 332 27.06 24.23 3.96
CA HIS A 332 26.34 25.42 3.46
C HIS A 332 25.62 25.22 2.13
N LYS A 333 25.75 24.02 1.55
CA LYS A 333 25.12 23.58 0.31
C LYS A 333 25.03 22.04 0.33
N VAL A 334 23.97 21.48 -0.23
CA VAL A 334 23.79 20.04 -0.41
C VAL A 334 23.55 19.79 -1.89
N GLU A 335 24.39 18.97 -2.52
CA GLU A 335 24.19 18.53 -3.90
C GLU A 335 23.60 17.11 -3.93
N SER A 336 22.83 16.81 -4.97
CA SER A 336 22.27 15.46 -5.15
C SER A 336 23.36 14.39 -5.22
N ARG A 337 24.52 14.73 -5.79
CA ARG A 337 25.68 13.82 -5.88
C ARG A 337 26.25 13.44 -4.52
N ASP A 338 26.17 14.33 -3.52
CA ASP A 338 26.68 14.04 -2.17
C ASP A 338 25.76 13.03 -1.47
N LEU A 339 24.44 13.21 -1.61
CA LEU A 339 23.43 12.28 -1.11
C LEU A 339 23.52 10.92 -1.82
N GLU A 340 23.68 10.90 -3.14
CA GLU A 340 23.89 9.67 -3.92
C GLU A 340 25.16 8.93 -3.46
N LYS A 341 26.23 9.66 -3.13
CA LYS A 341 27.47 9.07 -2.64
C LYS A 341 27.32 8.47 -1.24
N GLU A 342 26.67 9.18 -0.32
CA GLU A 342 26.39 8.68 1.05
C GLU A 342 25.45 7.45 1.00
N MET A 343 24.52 7.42 0.03
CA MET A 343 23.59 6.29 -0.14
C MET A 343 24.15 5.15 -1.01
N ALA A 344 25.36 5.29 -1.56
CA ALA A 344 25.90 4.37 -2.56
C ALA A 344 26.04 2.95 -2.03
N GLU A 345 26.50 2.79 -0.78
CA GLU A 345 26.68 1.50 -0.13
C GLU A 345 25.34 0.76 0.00
N THR A 346 24.35 1.35 0.66
CA THR A 346 23.03 0.72 0.82
C THR A 346 22.30 0.51 -0.52
N ASN A 347 22.44 1.43 -1.48
CA ASN A 347 21.84 1.25 -2.80
C ASN A 347 22.47 0.07 -3.55
N GLU A 348 23.79 -0.11 -3.43
CA GLU A 348 24.49 -1.24 -4.02
C GLU A 348 24.14 -2.55 -3.30
N GLU A 349 24.05 -2.56 -1.97
CA GLU A 349 23.57 -3.71 -1.19
C GLU A 349 22.15 -4.14 -1.60
N VAL A 350 21.23 -3.19 -1.76
CA VAL A 350 19.87 -3.46 -2.22
C VAL A 350 19.87 -3.98 -3.66
N LYS A 351 20.67 -3.39 -4.55
CA LYS A 351 20.81 -3.88 -5.93
C LYS A 351 21.40 -5.29 -5.98
N GLN A 352 22.37 -5.60 -5.13
CA GLN A 352 22.98 -6.92 -5.01
C GLN A 352 22.01 -7.92 -4.41
N SER A 353 21.33 -7.60 -3.31
CA SER A 353 20.28 -8.44 -2.71
C SER A 353 19.18 -8.75 -3.71
N MET A 354 18.70 -7.75 -4.44
CA MET A 354 17.73 -7.92 -5.52
C MET A 354 18.30 -8.81 -6.63
N LYS A 355 19.54 -8.58 -7.07
CA LYS A 355 20.19 -9.39 -8.09
C LYS A 355 20.30 -10.86 -7.65
N LEU A 356 20.76 -11.12 -6.44
CA LEU A 356 20.84 -12.46 -5.82
C LEU A 356 19.46 -13.12 -5.78
N TYR A 357 18.43 -12.40 -5.34
CA TYR A 357 17.07 -12.93 -5.32
C TYR A 357 16.57 -13.33 -6.71
N PHE A 358 16.84 -12.52 -7.74
CA PHE A 358 16.44 -12.88 -9.12
C PHE A 358 17.33 -13.95 -9.78
N GLU A 359 18.54 -14.22 -9.28
CA GLU A 359 19.52 -15.12 -9.93
C GLU A 359 19.69 -16.47 -9.22
N GLU A 360 19.56 -16.50 -7.89
CA GLU A 360 19.83 -17.68 -7.05
C GLU A 360 18.55 -18.32 -6.49
N HIS A 361 17.41 -17.63 -6.53
CA HIS A 361 16.16 -18.19 -6.03
C HIS A 361 15.71 -19.40 -6.86
N LYS A 362 15.08 -20.37 -6.19
CA LYS A 362 14.67 -21.65 -6.78
C LYS A 362 13.78 -21.45 -8.01
N GLU A 363 12.90 -20.46 -7.97
CA GLU A 363 11.96 -20.09 -9.04
C GLU A 363 12.46 -18.92 -9.93
N LYS A 364 13.78 -18.74 -10.11
CA LYS A 364 14.38 -17.64 -10.90
C LYS A 364 13.81 -17.47 -12.32
N GLU A 365 13.47 -18.57 -12.99
CA GLU A 365 12.92 -18.56 -14.35
C GLU A 365 11.53 -17.91 -14.41
N MET A 366 10.75 -17.99 -13.31
CA MET A 366 9.46 -17.32 -13.18
C MET A 366 9.65 -15.84 -12.81
N LEU A 367 10.59 -15.55 -11.89
CA LEU A 367 10.82 -14.19 -11.39
C LEU A 367 11.36 -13.23 -12.46
N ILE A 368 12.14 -13.72 -13.43
CA ILE A 368 12.84 -12.88 -14.42
C ILE A 368 11.92 -11.90 -15.16
N GLN A 369 10.65 -12.25 -15.31
CA GLN A 369 9.67 -11.43 -16.02
C GLN A 369 9.30 -10.12 -15.33
N TRP A 370 9.47 -10.04 -13.99
CA TRP A 370 9.20 -8.85 -13.19
C TRP A 370 10.47 -8.08 -12.81
N LYS A 371 11.66 -8.63 -13.13
CA LYS A 371 12.97 -8.06 -12.77
C LYS A 371 13.09 -6.59 -13.18
N LEU A 372 12.82 -6.27 -14.45
CA LEU A 372 12.93 -4.90 -14.96
C LEU A 372 11.97 -3.93 -14.26
N LYS A 373 10.71 -4.32 -14.09
CA LYS A 373 9.68 -3.49 -13.43
C LYS A 373 10.09 -3.15 -11.99
N PHE A 374 10.52 -4.15 -11.21
CA PHE A 374 10.95 -3.91 -9.82
C PHE A 374 12.27 -3.15 -9.73
N GLN A 375 13.20 -3.36 -10.67
CA GLN A 375 14.42 -2.55 -10.79
C GLN A 375 14.10 -1.07 -11.04
N GLU A 376 13.18 -0.77 -11.95
CA GLU A 376 12.71 0.59 -12.21
C GLU A 376 12.04 1.21 -10.99
N LYS A 377 11.19 0.45 -10.28
CA LYS A 377 10.56 0.91 -9.03
C LYS A 377 11.58 1.30 -7.95
N ILE A 378 12.61 0.46 -7.73
CA ILE A 378 13.67 0.74 -6.75
C ILE A 378 14.49 1.97 -7.17
N ASN A 379 14.83 2.08 -8.45
CA ASN A 379 15.56 3.24 -8.97
C ASN A 379 14.74 4.53 -8.82
N HIS A 380 13.44 4.48 -9.09
CA HIS A 380 12.54 5.61 -8.92
C HIS A 380 12.49 6.05 -7.45
N LEU A 381 12.26 5.11 -6.52
CA LEU A 381 12.26 5.40 -5.09
C LEU A 381 13.58 6.04 -4.65
N HIS A 382 14.72 5.53 -5.09
CA HIS A 382 16.03 6.10 -4.76
C HIS A 382 16.13 7.58 -5.22
N TRP A 383 15.71 7.88 -6.45
CA TRP A 383 15.68 9.25 -6.96
C TRP A 383 14.75 10.18 -6.18
N GLU A 384 13.56 9.69 -5.81
CA GLU A 384 12.61 10.46 -5.02
C GLU A 384 13.14 10.78 -3.62
N LEU A 385 13.74 9.79 -2.95
CA LEU A 385 14.37 9.98 -1.64
C LEU A 385 15.49 11.04 -1.70
N VAL A 386 16.38 10.97 -2.70
CA VAL A 386 17.46 11.95 -2.89
C VAL A 386 16.89 13.36 -3.15
N ARG A 387 15.87 13.47 -4.00
CA ARG A 387 15.23 14.75 -4.33
C ARG A 387 14.58 15.38 -3.09
N ASP A 388 13.84 14.58 -2.33
CA ASP A 388 13.09 15.06 -1.18
C ASP A 388 14.02 15.42 -0.02
N ALA A 389 15.04 14.61 0.25
CA ALA A 389 16.09 14.91 1.23
C ALA A 389 16.82 16.21 0.89
N LYS A 390 17.22 16.39 -0.38
CA LYS A 390 17.85 17.63 -0.84
C LYS A 390 16.96 18.83 -0.56
N ARG A 391 15.68 18.77 -0.95
CA ARG A 391 14.71 19.85 -0.72
C ARG A 391 14.57 20.18 0.77
N LYS A 392 14.45 19.16 1.63
CA LYS A 392 14.37 19.33 3.09
C LYS A 392 15.63 20.03 3.64
N LEU A 393 16.81 19.55 3.28
CA LEU A 393 18.10 20.06 3.77
C LEU A 393 18.43 21.46 3.23
N GLU A 394 18.15 21.74 1.95
CA GLU A 394 18.32 23.08 1.37
C GLU A 394 17.42 24.12 2.05
N ASN A 395 16.20 23.73 2.41
CA ASN A 395 15.31 24.59 3.20
C ASN A 395 15.95 24.93 4.56
N ILE A 396 16.51 23.94 5.27
CA ILE A 396 17.21 24.17 6.55
C ILE A 396 18.43 25.08 6.36
N ILE A 397 19.20 24.91 5.29
CA ILE A 397 20.35 25.78 4.97
C ILE A 397 19.90 27.21 4.71
N TYR A 398 18.86 27.41 3.92
CA TYR A 398 18.30 28.73 3.63
C TYR A 398 17.85 29.42 4.92
N GLN A 399 17.21 28.67 5.81
CA GLN A 399 16.76 29.13 7.12
C GLN A 399 17.93 29.52 8.03
N LYS A 400 18.97 28.69 8.14
CA LYS A 400 20.17 29.03 8.92
C LYS A 400 20.88 30.27 8.38
N LYS A 401 20.93 30.44 7.05
CA LYS A 401 21.47 31.67 6.42
C LYS A 401 20.69 32.91 6.85
N ALA A 402 19.36 32.84 6.92
CA ALA A 402 18.52 33.95 7.36
C ALA A 402 18.79 34.36 8.82
N LEU A 403 19.24 33.43 9.68
CA LEU A 403 19.51 33.66 11.11
C LEU A 403 20.98 33.95 11.44
N THR A 404 21.88 33.93 10.46
CA THR A 404 23.34 34.06 10.69
C THR A 404 23.71 35.26 11.57
N LYS A 405 23.04 36.40 11.38
CA LYS A 405 23.28 37.61 12.18
C LYS A 405 22.94 37.39 13.65
N LEU A 406 21.77 36.80 13.92
CA LEU A 406 21.28 36.53 15.27
C LEU A 406 22.15 35.50 16.00
N ASP A 407 22.56 34.43 15.31
CA ASP A 407 23.48 33.44 15.86
C ASP A 407 24.84 34.07 16.20
N GLY A 408 25.36 34.96 15.34
CA GLY A 408 26.59 35.69 15.61
C GLY A 408 26.48 36.62 16.83
N GLU A 409 25.33 37.28 17.03
CA GLU A 409 25.06 38.10 18.21
C GLU A 409 25.03 37.24 19.49
N LYS A 410 24.38 36.07 19.48
CA LYS A 410 24.39 35.14 20.63
C LYS A 410 25.79 34.67 20.97
N THR A 411 26.56 34.21 19.98
CA THR A 411 27.96 33.79 20.17
C THR A 411 28.79 34.91 20.83
N LEU A 412 28.58 36.17 20.42
CA LEU A 412 29.27 37.32 21.01
C LEU A 412 28.84 37.59 22.44
N LEU A 413 27.54 37.48 22.74
CA LEU A 413 26.98 37.65 24.09
C LEU A 413 27.55 36.61 25.06
N GLU A 414 27.57 35.35 24.66
CA GLU A 414 28.12 34.24 25.44
C GLU A 414 29.62 34.40 25.72
N ARG A 415 30.39 34.84 24.72
CA ARG A 415 31.82 35.12 24.87
C ARG A 415 32.05 36.21 25.93
N LYS A 416 31.31 37.32 25.85
CA LYS A 416 31.40 38.43 26.83
C LYS A 416 31.00 38.01 28.24
N LEU A 417 29.98 37.16 28.37
CA LEU A 417 29.55 36.65 29.68
C LEU A 417 30.57 35.73 30.31
N LEU A 418 31.24 34.90 29.49
CA LEU A 418 32.32 34.04 29.97
C LEU A 418 33.48 34.88 30.51
N GLU A 419 33.88 35.93 29.78
CA GLU A 419 34.90 36.89 30.20
C GLU A 419 34.51 37.63 31.49
N LYS A 420 33.31 38.22 31.55
CA LYS A 420 32.81 38.92 32.76
C LYS A 420 32.75 37.97 33.97
N SER A 421 32.35 36.72 33.77
CA SER A 421 32.31 35.68 34.83
C SER A 421 33.71 35.36 35.35
N LYS A 422 34.70 35.22 34.46
CA LYS A 422 36.12 35.01 34.82
C LYS A 422 36.69 36.20 35.62
N GLU A 423 36.51 37.41 35.12
CA GLU A 423 37.01 38.63 35.77
C GLU A 423 36.39 38.84 37.15
N PHE A 424 35.08 38.63 37.27
CA PHE A 424 34.37 38.79 38.53
C PHE A 424 34.79 37.74 39.56
N ALA A 425 34.99 36.49 39.12
CA ALA A 425 35.51 35.43 39.98
C ALA A 425 36.90 35.79 40.52
N PHE A 426 37.79 36.36 39.70
CA PHE A 426 39.12 36.78 40.13
C PHE A 426 39.06 37.89 41.21
N LYS A 427 38.14 38.85 41.07
CA LYS A 427 37.91 39.92 42.06
C LYS A 427 37.41 39.39 43.41
N LEU A 428 36.58 38.34 43.40
CA LEU A 428 35.97 37.77 44.61
C LEU A 428 36.80 36.66 45.26
N LYS A 429 37.68 36.00 44.52
CA LYS A 429 38.59 34.95 45.03
C LYS A 429 39.43 35.42 46.22
N GLN A 430 39.72 36.72 46.32
CA GLN A 430 40.49 37.31 47.43
C GLN A 430 39.65 37.59 48.69
N LYS A 431 38.32 37.45 48.66
CA LYS A 431 37.41 37.87 49.74
C LYS A 431 36.87 36.75 50.63
N GLY A 432 37.10 35.47 50.29
CA GLY A 432 36.78 34.33 51.17
C GLY A 432 35.29 34.17 51.55
N LEU A 433 34.37 34.48 50.63
CA LEU A 433 32.92 34.47 50.85
C LEU A 433 32.33 33.06 50.88
N ASP A 434 31.18 32.90 51.56
CA ASP A 434 30.44 31.64 51.57
C ASP A 434 29.62 31.40 50.28
N GLU A 435 29.10 30.18 50.09
CA GLU A 435 28.41 29.78 48.85
C GLU A 435 27.09 30.53 48.62
N LYS A 436 26.38 30.91 49.68
CA LYS A 436 25.13 31.68 49.57
C LYS A 436 25.42 33.15 49.22
N GLU A 437 26.48 33.71 49.80
CA GLU A 437 26.97 35.05 49.52
C GLU A 437 27.51 35.16 48.08
N LEU A 438 28.25 34.16 47.61
CA LEU A 438 28.72 34.09 46.22
C LEU A 438 27.55 34.06 45.23
N LYS A 439 26.50 33.28 45.52
CA LYS A 439 25.30 33.23 44.70
C LYS A 439 24.55 34.56 44.67
N ALA A 440 24.36 35.19 45.83
CA ALA A 440 23.70 36.49 45.92
C ALA A 440 24.48 37.59 45.17
N GLN A 441 25.81 37.61 45.28
CA GLN A 441 26.66 38.56 44.54
C GLN A 441 26.62 38.30 43.03
N PHE A 442 26.64 37.04 42.61
CA PHE A 442 26.49 36.67 41.20
C PHE A 442 25.12 37.09 40.65
N ASP A 443 24.03 36.81 41.36
CA ASP A 443 22.68 37.18 40.95
C ASP A 443 22.53 38.69 40.71
N ILE A 444 23.13 39.52 41.58
CA ILE A 444 23.13 40.99 41.43
C ILE A 444 23.86 41.43 40.16
N VAL A 445 25.08 40.94 39.92
CA VAL A 445 25.84 41.34 38.74
C VAL A 445 25.30 40.72 37.45
N TRP A 446 24.67 39.56 37.55
CA TRP A 446 24.03 38.87 36.43
C TRP A 446 22.89 39.71 35.86
N GLU A 447 21.98 40.21 36.70
CA GLU A 447 20.90 41.10 36.26
C GLU A 447 21.43 42.35 35.56
N MET A 448 22.53 42.93 36.09
CA MET A 448 23.20 44.06 35.44
C MET A 448 23.79 43.69 34.08
N TRP A 449 24.49 42.56 33.98
CA TRP A 449 25.11 42.11 32.72
C TRP A 449 24.07 41.78 31.67
N VAL A 450 23.00 41.06 32.03
CA VAL A 450 21.89 40.77 31.11
C VAL A 450 21.22 42.06 30.67
N SER A 451 21.00 43.04 31.55
CA SER A 451 20.40 44.33 31.19
C SER A 451 21.31 45.16 30.25
N GLU A 452 22.62 45.19 30.52
CA GLU A 452 23.63 45.89 29.70
C GLU A 452 23.76 45.27 28.30
N LEU A 453 23.77 43.94 28.25
CA LEU A 453 24.03 43.17 27.03
C LEU A 453 22.78 42.97 26.16
N ALA A 454 21.62 42.74 26.78
CA ALA A 454 20.34 42.55 26.07
C ALA A 454 19.60 43.86 25.80
N GLY A 455 19.87 44.94 26.56
CA GLY A 455 19.16 46.22 26.43
C GLY A 455 19.32 46.94 25.08
N ASN A 456 20.28 46.52 24.25
CA ASN A 456 20.48 47.05 22.89
C ASN A 456 19.71 46.27 21.81
N VAL A 457 19.05 45.16 22.15
CA VAL A 457 18.32 44.32 21.20
C VAL A 457 16.83 44.60 21.32
N GLN A 458 16.17 44.94 20.20
CA GLN A 458 14.71 45.08 20.20
C GLN A 458 14.06 43.72 20.52
N PRO A 459 13.14 43.65 21.50
CA PRO A 459 12.36 42.45 21.75
C PRO A 459 11.59 42.05 20.49
N PHE A 460 11.42 40.76 20.26
CA PHE A 460 10.54 40.28 19.20
C PHE A 460 9.09 40.73 19.50
N GLU A 461 8.46 41.42 18.55
CA GLU A 461 7.08 41.88 18.69
C GLU A 461 6.13 40.72 19.05
N GLU A 462 5.05 41.03 19.79
CA GLU A 462 4.01 40.05 20.04
C GLU A 462 3.31 39.66 18.73
N LEU A 463 3.46 38.39 18.38
CA LEU A 463 2.89 37.80 17.19
C LEU A 463 1.35 37.89 17.20
N ASN A 464 0.78 38.79 16.41
CA ASN A 464 -0.66 38.87 16.20
C ASN A 464 -1.06 38.17 14.89
N VAL A 465 -1.01 36.84 14.90
CA VAL A 465 -1.40 36.01 13.74
C VAL A 465 -2.83 36.31 13.28
N VAL A 466 -3.72 36.68 14.21
CA VAL A 466 -5.11 37.01 13.88
C VAL A 466 -5.19 38.26 13.00
N SER A 467 -4.36 39.27 13.26
CA SER A 467 -4.25 40.47 12.42
C SER A 467 -3.76 40.14 11.02
N ASP A 468 -2.75 39.27 10.90
CA ASP A 468 -2.23 38.83 9.60
C ASP A 468 -3.26 38.02 8.82
N ILE A 469 -3.95 37.10 9.49
CA ILE A 469 -5.07 36.34 8.93
C ILE A 469 -6.13 37.31 8.39
N ILE A 470 -6.55 38.31 9.17
CA ILE A 470 -7.54 39.29 8.71
C ILE A 470 -7.02 40.06 7.50
N THR A 471 -5.77 40.54 7.55
CA THR A 471 -5.18 41.37 6.49
C THR A 471 -5.06 40.59 5.19
N ILE A 472 -4.43 39.41 5.23
CA ILE A 472 -4.17 38.56 4.07
C ILE A 472 -5.47 38.00 3.48
N ILE A 473 -6.39 37.50 4.30
CA ILE A 473 -7.67 37.01 3.78
C ILE A 473 -8.47 38.17 3.16
N SER A 474 -8.35 39.40 3.68
CA SER A 474 -8.98 40.59 3.10
C SER A 474 -8.35 41.08 1.79
N GLU A 475 -7.14 40.63 1.45
CA GLU A 475 -6.55 40.85 0.12
C GLU A 475 -7.13 39.89 -0.93
N ILE A 476 -7.60 38.72 -0.50
CA ILE A 476 -8.12 37.65 -1.36
C ILE A 476 -9.65 37.68 -1.45
N HIS A 477 -10.32 38.12 -0.37
CA HIS A 477 -11.78 38.15 -0.21
C HIS A 477 -12.26 39.52 0.28
N GLU A 478 -13.56 39.81 0.10
CA GLU A 478 -14.16 41.07 0.57
C GLU A 478 -14.03 41.24 2.09
N LYS A 479 -13.30 42.29 2.53
CA LYS A 479 -13.00 42.57 3.95
C LYS A 479 -14.22 42.56 4.87
N ALA A 480 -15.37 43.08 4.40
CA ALA A 480 -16.61 43.09 5.18
C ALA A 480 -17.13 41.67 5.48
N LEU A 481 -17.06 40.77 4.49
CA LEU A 481 -17.45 39.37 4.63
C LEU A 481 -16.51 38.62 5.58
N VAL A 482 -15.20 38.85 5.47
CA VAL A 482 -14.19 38.24 6.34
C VAL A 482 -14.45 38.60 7.81
N LEU A 483 -14.66 39.89 8.11
CA LEU A 483 -14.94 40.36 9.47
C LEU A 483 -16.27 39.83 10.02
N GLU A 484 -17.30 39.70 9.19
CA GLU A 484 -18.58 39.11 9.60
C GLU A 484 -18.43 37.64 9.98
N ARG A 485 -17.76 36.84 9.12
CA ARG A 485 -17.59 35.40 9.33
C ARG A 485 -16.61 35.06 10.45
N LEU A 486 -15.61 35.91 10.70
CA LEU A 486 -14.63 35.69 11.78
C LEU A 486 -15.30 35.54 13.16
N ASN A 487 -16.41 36.26 13.38
CA ASN A 487 -17.19 36.29 14.63
C ASN A 487 -18.31 35.23 14.67
N LYS A 488 -18.78 34.75 13.52
CA LYS A 488 -19.85 33.73 13.38
C LYS A 488 -19.31 32.32 13.11
N PHE A 489 -18.00 32.12 13.20
CA PHE A 489 -17.30 30.92 12.76
C PHE A 489 -17.86 29.63 13.38
N GLU A 490 -18.39 28.75 12.53
CA GLU A 490 -18.63 27.35 12.85
C GLU A 490 -17.40 26.52 12.43
N ARG A 491 -16.99 25.56 13.26
CA ARG A 491 -15.87 24.65 12.94
C ARG A 491 -16.26 23.80 11.72
N ILE A 492 -15.92 24.27 10.53
CA ILE A 492 -16.33 23.66 9.25
C ILE A 492 -15.92 22.18 9.12
N HIS A 493 -14.81 21.79 9.76
CA HIS A 493 -14.32 20.41 9.83
C HIS A 493 -15.19 19.48 10.70
N GLN A 494 -16.08 20.02 11.53
CA GLN A 494 -17.02 19.28 12.39
C GLN A 494 -18.43 19.23 11.79
N LEU A 495 -18.67 19.96 10.70
CA LEU A 495 -19.96 19.97 10.04
C LEU A 495 -20.20 18.63 9.35
N THR A 496 -21.44 18.17 9.47
CA THR A 496 -21.96 16.99 8.76
C THR A 496 -22.96 17.39 7.67
N ASP A 497 -23.37 18.66 7.66
CA ASP A 497 -24.27 19.24 6.67
C ASP A 497 -23.69 20.56 6.12
N PHE A 498 -23.36 20.56 4.83
CA PHE A 498 -22.83 21.68 4.07
C PHE A 498 -23.92 22.38 3.22
N THR A 499 -25.21 22.05 3.38
CA THR A 499 -26.30 22.60 2.56
C THR A 499 -26.35 24.12 2.63
N THR A 500 -26.03 24.69 3.79
CA THR A 500 -25.99 26.14 4.01
C THR A 500 -24.87 26.83 3.23
N TYR A 501 -23.83 26.10 2.82
CA TYR A 501 -22.64 26.59 2.12
C TYR A 501 -22.68 26.50 0.60
N VAL A 502 -23.78 25.98 0.04
CA VAL A 502 -23.90 25.78 -1.40
C VAL A 502 -25.15 26.47 -1.97
N ASN A 503 -25.07 26.89 -3.22
CA ASN A 503 -26.19 27.31 -4.04
C ASN A 503 -26.48 26.21 -5.06
N LEU A 504 -27.61 25.52 -4.92
CA LEU A 504 -28.04 24.49 -5.88
C LEU A 504 -28.43 25.12 -7.23
N ILE A 505 -27.92 24.54 -8.32
CA ILE A 505 -28.12 24.99 -9.70
C ILE A 505 -29.04 23.98 -10.42
N GLY A 506 -30.13 24.47 -11.02
CA GLY A 506 -31.07 23.68 -11.83
C GLY A 506 -32.55 23.76 -11.40
N LYS A 507 -33.49 23.70 -12.36
CA LYS A 507 -34.95 23.83 -12.12
C LYS A 507 -35.54 22.71 -11.26
N PHE A 508 -34.97 21.50 -11.31
CA PHE A 508 -35.48 20.31 -10.61
C PHE A 508 -35.30 20.38 -9.08
N TRP A 509 -34.25 21.08 -8.61
CA TRP A 509 -33.88 21.17 -7.20
C TRP A 509 -34.51 22.38 -6.48
N LYS A 510 -35.04 23.36 -7.24
CA LYS A 510 -35.75 24.53 -6.67
C LYS A 510 -37.09 24.18 -6.00
N ASN A 511 -37.68 23.01 -6.32
CA ASN A 511 -39.01 22.61 -5.85
C ASN A 511 -39.00 21.52 -4.76
N ARG A 512 -37.83 21.00 -4.34
CA ARG A 512 -37.72 20.04 -3.22
C ARG A 512 -37.06 20.72 -2.02
N GLN A 513 -37.73 20.64 -0.87
CA GLN A 513 -37.29 21.16 0.44
C GLN A 513 -36.16 20.32 1.07
N PHE A 514 -35.29 19.68 0.28
CA PHE A 514 -34.28 18.74 0.76
C PHE A 514 -32.87 19.26 0.46
N GLY A 515 -31.98 19.18 1.46
CA GLY A 515 -30.59 19.63 1.39
C GLY A 515 -29.70 18.83 0.44
N LEU A 516 -28.38 19.04 0.55
CA LEU A 516 -27.38 18.33 -0.25
C LEU A 516 -27.50 16.80 -0.08
N PRO A 517 -27.41 16.02 -1.17
CA PRO A 517 -27.34 14.55 -1.07
C PRO A 517 -26.16 14.09 -0.19
N PRO A 518 -26.30 13.03 0.61
CA PRO A 518 -25.23 12.51 1.47
C PRO A 518 -23.89 12.28 0.76
N GLU A 519 -23.93 11.87 -0.51
CA GLU A 519 -22.72 11.61 -1.30
C GLU A 519 -21.97 12.90 -1.65
N GLU A 520 -22.69 14.02 -1.79
CA GLU A 520 -22.08 15.34 -1.94
C GLU A 520 -21.58 15.88 -0.60
N GLN A 521 -22.31 15.63 0.50
CA GLN A 521 -21.84 15.96 1.84
C GLN A 521 -20.48 15.31 2.11
N GLU A 522 -20.36 14.02 1.78
CA GLU A 522 -19.11 13.28 1.97
C GLU A 522 -18.02 13.71 0.97
N SER A 523 -18.39 14.10 -0.26
CA SER A 523 -17.47 14.70 -1.23
C SER A 523 -16.86 16.01 -0.72
N ILE A 524 -17.68 16.89 -0.15
CA ILE A 524 -17.24 18.16 0.45
C ILE A 524 -16.40 17.88 1.69
N LYS A 525 -16.77 16.88 2.49
CA LYS A 525 -15.99 16.46 3.66
C LYS A 525 -14.61 15.91 3.28
N GLN A 526 -14.52 15.13 2.19
CA GLN A 526 -13.24 14.70 1.60
C GLN A 526 -12.39 15.91 1.17
N LEU A 527 -12.98 16.90 0.51
CA LEU A 527 -12.29 18.14 0.14
C LEU A 527 -11.74 18.89 1.37
N VAL A 528 -12.59 19.08 2.39
CA VAL A 528 -12.20 19.73 3.66
C VAL A 528 -11.08 18.96 4.34
N TYR A 529 -11.14 17.63 4.34
CA TYR A 529 -10.09 16.77 4.88
C TYR A 529 -8.78 16.89 4.10
N THR A 530 -8.81 16.81 2.76
CA THR A 530 -7.62 16.95 1.91
C THR A 530 -6.93 18.28 2.16
N ILE A 531 -7.69 19.38 2.19
CA ILE A 531 -7.17 20.71 2.51
C ILE A 531 -6.57 20.73 3.92
N GLY A 532 -7.23 20.12 4.90
CA GLY A 532 -6.71 19.99 6.26
C GLY A 532 -5.38 19.24 6.31
N HIS A 533 -5.28 18.11 5.62
CA HIS A 533 -4.06 17.28 5.53
C HIS A 533 -2.91 18.03 4.85
N GLU A 534 -3.18 18.66 3.70
CA GLU A 534 -2.20 19.49 2.99
C GLU A 534 -1.75 20.70 3.84
N THR A 535 -2.67 21.30 4.61
CA THR A 535 -2.34 22.37 5.56
C THR A 535 -1.42 21.87 6.67
N VAL A 536 -1.67 20.67 7.23
CA VAL A 536 -0.79 20.04 8.22
C VAL A 536 0.61 19.83 7.63
N ASN A 537 0.70 19.29 6.40
CA ASN A 537 1.97 19.05 5.72
C ASN A 537 2.71 20.37 5.44
N GLN A 538 2.00 21.43 5.03
CA GLN A 538 2.59 22.75 4.86
C GLN A 538 3.15 23.25 6.19
N VAL A 539 2.38 23.21 7.29
CA VAL A 539 2.86 23.63 8.62
C VAL A 539 4.09 22.83 9.05
N LYS A 540 4.07 21.49 8.92
CA LYS A 540 5.23 20.62 9.22
C LYS A 540 6.45 20.96 8.37
N SER A 541 6.26 21.34 7.11
CA SER A 541 7.36 21.74 6.21
C SER A 541 8.02 23.07 6.59
N LYS A 542 7.34 23.91 7.41
CA LYS A 542 7.87 25.19 7.87
C LYS A 542 8.58 25.03 9.22
N SER A 543 9.82 25.48 9.28
CA SER A 543 10.67 25.44 10.48
C SER A 543 10.45 26.65 11.39
N VAL A 544 9.18 26.96 11.71
CA VAL A 544 8.81 28.19 12.43
C VAL A 544 9.45 28.28 13.82
N ALA A 545 9.70 27.13 14.46
CA ALA A 545 10.43 27.07 15.74
C ALA A 545 11.88 27.54 15.64
N ASN A 546 12.48 27.48 14.44
CA ASN A 546 13.85 27.87 14.22
C ASN A 546 13.98 29.24 13.57
N THR A 547 13.12 29.61 12.61
CA THR A 547 13.21 30.89 11.87
C THR A 547 12.25 31.98 12.31
N GLY A 548 11.29 31.65 13.16
CA GLY A 548 10.17 32.52 13.43
C GLY A 548 9.12 32.45 12.32
N TYR A 549 8.01 33.14 12.54
CA TYR A 549 6.85 33.11 11.66
C TYR A 549 6.97 34.16 10.56
N ASN A 550 6.48 33.83 9.37
CA ASN A 550 6.35 34.76 8.25
C ASN A 550 4.88 34.83 7.81
N PRO A 551 4.30 36.03 7.63
CA PRO A 551 2.94 36.19 7.11
C PRO A 551 2.69 35.50 5.76
N SER A 552 3.72 35.30 4.94
CA SER A 552 3.60 34.56 3.67
C SER A 552 3.08 33.13 3.84
N TYR A 553 3.27 32.51 5.00
CA TYR A 553 2.76 31.15 5.27
C TYR A 553 1.22 31.13 5.28
N ILE A 554 0.58 32.19 5.77
CA ILE A 554 -0.88 32.32 5.72
C ILE A 554 -1.34 32.57 4.28
N GLN A 555 -0.57 33.29 3.46
CA GLN A 555 -0.86 33.48 2.03
C GLN A 555 -0.81 32.14 1.28
N GLU A 556 0.19 31.30 1.53
CA GLU A 556 0.32 29.97 0.91
C GLU A 556 -0.87 29.06 1.25
N ILE A 557 -1.31 29.05 2.52
CA ILE A 557 -2.48 28.27 2.95
C ILE A 557 -3.76 28.81 2.32
N ALA A 558 -3.93 30.13 2.23
CA ALA A 558 -5.10 30.71 1.58
C ALA A 558 -5.15 30.38 0.07
N GLN A 559 -4.00 30.35 -0.61
CA GLN A 559 -3.92 29.92 -2.00
C GLN A 559 -4.23 28.43 -2.17
N LEU A 560 -3.75 27.58 -1.25
CA LEU A 560 -4.05 26.15 -1.21
C LEU A 560 -5.56 25.90 -1.15
N VAL A 561 -6.28 26.58 -0.24
CA VAL A 561 -7.74 26.47 -0.13
C VAL A 561 -8.41 26.93 -1.41
N LYS A 562 -8.02 28.10 -1.94
CA LYS A 562 -8.61 28.65 -3.17
C LYS A 562 -8.46 27.72 -4.37
N MET A 563 -7.27 27.12 -4.54
CA MET A 563 -6.99 26.20 -5.64
C MET A 563 -7.80 24.90 -5.51
N ASN A 564 -7.82 24.29 -4.32
CA ASN A 564 -8.54 23.05 -4.07
C ASN A 564 -10.07 23.23 -4.21
N VAL A 565 -10.63 24.29 -3.64
CA VAL A 565 -12.07 24.60 -3.79
C VAL A 565 -12.42 24.89 -5.25
N GLY A 566 -11.55 25.59 -6.00
CA GLY A 566 -11.75 25.86 -7.43
C GLY A 566 -11.70 24.61 -8.32
N ASN A 567 -10.92 23.61 -7.93
CA ASN A 567 -10.76 22.35 -8.67
C ASN A 567 -11.81 21.29 -8.28
N HIS A 568 -12.62 21.54 -7.24
CA HIS A 568 -13.63 20.59 -6.76
C HIS A 568 -14.72 20.34 -7.81
N LYS A 569 -15.02 19.06 -8.07
CA LYS A 569 -16.06 18.64 -9.01
C LYS A 569 -17.26 18.07 -8.28
N CYS A 570 -18.45 18.51 -8.69
CA CYS A 570 -19.72 18.01 -8.17
C CYS A 570 -20.03 16.60 -8.70
N LYS A 571 -20.53 15.70 -7.84
CA LYS A 571 -20.83 14.30 -8.21
C LYS A 571 -22.25 14.14 -8.75
N LYS A 572 -23.27 14.44 -7.94
CA LYS A 572 -24.71 14.19 -8.17
C LYS A 572 -25.57 15.44 -8.30
N ALA A 573 -25.21 16.56 -7.67
CA ALA A 573 -25.97 17.81 -7.73
C ALA A 573 -25.09 18.91 -8.31
N GLN A 574 -25.59 19.71 -9.26
CA GLN A 574 -24.86 20.92 -9.62
C GLN A 574 -25.06 21.96 -8.52
N TYR A 575 -23.97 22.40 -7.93
CA TYR A 575 -23.97 23.49 -7.00
C TYR A 575 -22.73 24.34 -7.17
N GLU A 576 -22.85 25.61 -6.83
CA GLU A 576 -21.71 26.49 -6.63
C GLU A 576 -21.52 26.70 -5.13
N PHE A 577 -20.28 26.63 -4.67
CA PHE A 577 -19.96 27.03 -3.32
C PHE A 577 -20.28 28.51 -3.14
N LYS A 578 -20.98 28.84 -2.06
CA LYS A 578 -21.12 30.22 -1.63
C LYS A 578 -19.76 30.79 -1.26
N LYS A 579 -19.56 32.10 -1.40
CA LYS A 579 -18.28 32.76 -1.06
C LYS A 579 -17.89 32.48 0.41
N GLU A 580 -18.89 32.37 1.27
CA GLU A 580 -18.82 32.02 2.69
C GLU A 580 -18.11 30.68 2.93
N PHE A 581 -18.27 29.68 2.05
CA PHE A 581 -17.61 28.39 2.20
C PHE A 581 -16.10 28.52 2.10
N THR A 582 -15.62 29.17 1.02
CA THR A 582 -14.20 29.40 0.80
C THR A 582 -13.61 30.27 1.91
N VAL A 583 -14.33 31.31 2.34
CA VAL A 583 -13.89 32.21 3.42
C VAL A 583 -13.78 31.44 4.74
N ASP A 584 -14.80 30.67 5.13
CA ASP A 584 -14.79 29.93 6.39
C ASP A 584 -13.77 28.81 6.41
N LEU A 585 -13.58 28.11 5.29
CA LEU A 585 -12.55 27.09 5.16
C LEU A 585 -11.15 27.69 5.25
N THR A 586 -10.94 28.84 4.58
CA THR A 586 -9.68 29.60 4.67
C THR A 586 -9.42 30.08 6.10
N ILE A 587 -10.43 30.65 6.77
CA ILE A 587 -10.32 31.06 8.18
C ILE A 587 -10.03 29.85 9.07
N SER A 588 -10.69 28.71 8.85
CA SER A 588 -10.48 27.49 9.65
C SER A 588 -9.04 26.97 9.49
N ALA A 589 -8.56 26.83 8.26
CA ALA A 589 -7.21 26.35 7.97
C ALA A 589 -6.15 27.31 8.52
N CYS A 590 -6.30 28.62 8.27
CA CYS A 590 -5.37 29.63 8.74
C CYS A 590 -5.40 29.83 10.26
N LYS A 591 -6.56 29.71 10.94
CA LYS A 591 -6.61 29.73 12.41
C LYS A 591 -5.89 28.53 13.01
N TRP A 592 -6.18 27.32 12.51
CA TRP A 592 -5.51 26.11 12.99
C TRP A 592 -4.00 26.18 12.76
N ALA A 593 -3.57 26.57 11.56
CA ALA A 593 -2.15 26.75 11.25
C ALA A 593 -1.55 27.88 12.07
N GLY A 594 -2.27 28.98 12.27
CA GLY A 594 -1.86 30.12 13.06
C GLY A 594 -1.66 29.80 14.54
N GLU A 595 -2.52 28.97 15.14
CA GLU A 595 -2.33 28.43 16.50
C GLU A 595 -1.03 27.63 16.59
N LYS A 596 -0.77 26.75 15.60
CA LYS A 596 0.47 25.97 15.54
C LYS A 596 1.69 26.86 15.33
N PHE A 597 1.61 27.82 14.42
CA PHE A 597 2.67 28.79 14.19
C PHE A 597 2.93 29.67 15.39
N ALA A 598 1.91 30.06 16.16
CA ALA A 598 2.09 30.83 17.39
C ALA A 598 2.85 30.02 18.45
N VAL A 599 2.51 28.73 18.62
CA VAL A 599 3.26 27.83 19.52
C VAL A 599 4.71 27.68 19.06
N LEU A 600 4.93 27.40 17.77
CA LEU A 600 6.28 27.27 17.22
C LEU A 600 7.06 28.59 17.30
N HIS A 601 6.41 29.72 17.04
CA HIS A 601 7.04 31.04 17.15
C HIS A 601 7.35 31.39 18.61
N GLN A 602 6.56 30.91 19.57
CA GLN A 602 6.92 31.03 20.98
C GLN A 602 8.18 30.24 21.31
N VAL A 603 8.34 29.03 20.75
CA VAL A 603 9.59 28.26 20.88
C VAL A 603 10.75 29.04 20.27
N PHE A 604 10.55 29.63 19.08
CA PHE A 604 11.53 30.51 18.45
C PHE A 604 11.91 31.67 19.37
N ARG A 605 10.94 32.41 19.92
CA ARG A 605 11.21 33.52 20.85
C ARG A 605 11.95 33.05 22.10
N ASN A 606 11.51 31.96 22.73
CA ASN A 606 12.18 31.41 23.90
C ASN A 606 13.65 31.01 23.61
N ASN A 607 13.95 30.58 22.38
CA ASN A 607 15.30 30.18 21.96
C ASN A 607 16.18 31.34 21.49
N ASN A 608 15.58 32.47 21.10
CA ASN A 608 16.26 33.53 20.36
C ASN A 608 16.18 34.90 21.02
N ASP A 609 15.20 35.16 21.89
CA ASP A 609 15.14 36.37 22.69
C ASP A 609 16.38 36.44 23.59
N PRO A 610 17.20 37.49 23.50
CA PRO A 610 18.46 37.55 24.22
C PRO A 610 18.28 37.45 25.74
N SER A 611 17.26 38.08 26.32
CA SER A 611 17.05 38.05 27.77
C SER A 611 16.62 36.65 28.24
N VAL A 612 15.68 36.01 27.53
CA VAL A 612 15.23 34.65 27.86
C VAL A 612 16.35 33.62 27.64
N TYR A 613 17.08 33.75 26.54
CA TYR A 613 18.21 32.88 26.19
C TYR A 613 19.30 32.94 27.25
N LEU A 614 19.72 34.15 27.63
CA LEU A 614 20.75 34.35 28.63
C LEU A 614 20.29 33.82 29.99
N GLU A 615 19.07 34.10 30.43
CA GLU A 615 18.59 33.62 31.73
C GLU A 615 18.57 32.08 31.82
N ARG A 616 18.28 31.40 30.71
CA ARG A 616 18.39 29.92 30.64
C ARG A 616 19.83 29.43 30.84
N LYS A 617 20.82 30.19 30.39
CA LYS A 617 22.26 29.90 30.53
C LYS A 617 22.81 30.25 31.91
N LYS A 618 22.10 31.01 32.74
CA LYS A 618 22.55 31.45 34.07
C LYS A 618 23.12 30.34 34.97
N PRO A 619 22.53 29.13 35.06
CA PRO A 619 23.09 28.06 35.90
C PRO A 619 24.47 27.58 35.42
N GLU A 620 24.68 27.50 34.11
CA GLU A 620 25.95 27.09 33.48
C GLU A 620 27.04 28.12 33.81
N TYR A 621 26.76 29.41 33.61
CA TYR A 621 27.71 30.49 33.92
C TYR A 621 27.95 30.67 35.42
N PHE A 622 26.95 30.43 36.27
CA PHE A 622 27.15 30.42 37.72
C PHE A 622 28.11 29.30 38.15
N SER A 623 27.97 28.10 37.57
CA SER A 623 28.89 26.98 37.81
C SER A 623 30.32 27.34 37.39
N VAL A 624 30.48 27.97 36.22
CA VAL A 624 31.77 28.48 35.73
C VAL A 624 32.37 29.50 36.70
N PHE A 625 31.61 30.51 37.10
CA PHE A 625 32.02 31.53 38.08
C PHE A 625 32.43 30.88 39.41
N GLN A 626 31.62 29.96 39.92
CA GLN A 626 31.87 29.26 41.17
C GLN A 626 33.17 28.43 41.10
N GLY A 627 33.40 27.73 40.00
CA GLY A 627 34.63 26.97 39.76
C GLY A 627 35.87 27.86 39.85
N PHE A 628 35.83 29.04 39.21
CA PHE A 628 36.93 30.00 39.28
C PHE A 628 37.15 30.56 40.70
N CYS A 629 36.08 30.85 41.45
CA CYS A 629 36.16 31.29 42.84
C CYS A 629 36.77 30.22 43.77
N LYS A 630 36.45 28.94 43.55
CA LYS A 630 37.00 27.79 44.30
C LYS A 630 38.45 27.46 43.89
N GLY A 631 38.99 28.13 42.88
CA GLY A 631 40.37 27.95 42.43
C GLY A 631 40.58 26.76 41.48
N ALA A 632 39.52 26.25 40.84
CA ALA A 632 39.65 25.23 39.81
C ALA A 632 40.52 25.72 38.64
N LYS A 633 41.23 24.79 38.00
CA LYS A 633 42.05 25.08 36.81
C LYS A 633 41.12 25.38 35.62
N SER A 634 41.55 26.26 34.71
CA SER A 634 40.78 26.64 33.52
C SER A 634 40.33 25.45 32.68
N ALA A 635 41.16 24.41 32.57
CA ALA A 635 40.84 23.16 31.87
C ALA A 635 39.63 22.41 32.49
N ALA A 636 39.50 22.39 33.82
CA ALA A 636 38.37 21.71 34.48
C ALA A 636 37.06 22.46 34.27
N ILE A 637 37.09 23.79 34.38
CA ILE A 637 35.90 24.62 34.16
C ILE A 637 35.44 24.54 32.69
N PHE A 638 36.40 24.48 31.77
CA PHE A 638 36.12 24.34 30.35
C PHE A 638 35.50 22.98 30.01
N GLY A 639 36.02 21.88 30.55
CA GLY A 639 35.44 20.55 30.38
C GLY A 639 34.02 20.45 30.92
N ALA A 640 33.75 21.02 32.10
CA ALA A 640 32.42 21.06 32.68
C ALA A 640 31.42 21.87 31.83
N LEU A 641 31.85 23.00 31.26
CA LEU A 641 31.03 23.81 30.36
C LEU A 641 30.66 23.00 29.10
N ILE A 642 31.63 22.38 28.43
CA ILE A 642 31.38 21.51 27.26
C ILE A 642 30.34 20.43 27.58
N CYS A 643 30.49 19.74 28.72
CA CYS A 643 29.56 18.68 29.10
C CYS A 643 28.15 19.22 29.34
N SER A 644 28.02 20.38 29.98
CA SER A 644 26.71 21.01 30.22
C SER A 644 25.98 21.36 28.92
N GLU A 645 26.72 21.81 27.90
CA GLU A 645 26.14 22.17 26.60
C GLU A 645 25.75 20.95 25.78
N LEU A 646 26.47 19.84 25.94
CA LEU A 646 26.20 18.58 25.24
C LEU A 646 25.02 17.80 25.82
N LYS A 647 24.51 18.15 27.01
CA LYS A 647 23.38 17.48 27.67
C LYS A 647 22.14 17.37 26.75
N ASN A 648 21.70 18.49 26.17
CA ASN A 648 20.52 18.50 25.30
C ASN A 648 20.78 17.87 23.92
N PRO A 649 21.90 18.15 23.22
CA PRO A 649 22.27 17.46 21.98
C PRO A 649 22.32 15.94 22.11
N ILE A 650 22.88 15.41 23.21
CA ILE A 650 22.93 13.96 23.47
C ILE A 650 21.51 13.39 23.55
N LEU A 651 20.64 14.04 24.33
CA LEU A 651 19.25 13.60 24.49
C LEU A 651 18.50 13.64 23.16
N GLN A 652 18.57 14.75 22.42
CA GLN A 652 17.90 14.92 21.14
C GLN A 652 18.38 13.90 20.09
N SER A 653 19.70 13.68 20.00
CA SER A 653 20.29 12.71 19.08
C SER A 653 19.91 11.27 19.43
N ALA A 654 19.79 10.96 20.72
CA ALA A 654 19.34 9.64 21.17
C ALA A 654 17.88 9.36 20.78
N TYR A 655 17.00 10.36 20.91
CA TYR A 655 15.61 10.26 20.45
C TYR A 655 15.54 10.08 18.93
N ASN A 656 16.23 10.92 18.15
CA ASN A 656 16.20 10.83 16.68
C ASN A 656 16.65 9.45 16.19
N LYS A 657 17.75 8.93 16.76
CA LYS A 657 18.23 7.58 16.44
C LYS A 657 17.21 6.50 16.84
N ALA A 658 16.64 6.61 18.04
CA ALA A 658 15.64 5.66 18.52
C ALA A 658 14.37 5.65 17.64
N ALA A 659 14.02 6.75 16.96
CA ALA A 659 12.83 6.79 16.13
C ALA A 659 12.89 5.78 14.98
N ASN A 660 14.01 5.77 14.26
CA ASN A 660 14.24 4.86 13.14
C ASN A 660 14.36 3.40 13.60
N ASP A 661 15.13 3.17 14.67
CA ASP A 661 15.30 1.84 15.27
C ASP A 661 13.95 1.26 15.74
N LEU A 662 13.11 2.09 16.37
CA LEU A 662 11.79 1.69 16.83
C LEU A 662 10.84 1.36 15.69
N ALA A 663 10.82 2.18 14.63
CA ALA A 663 10.02 1.89 13.45
C ALA A 663 10.42 0.53 12.81
N GLY A 664 11.74 0.25 12.74
CA GLY A 664 12.24 -1.05 12.28
C GLY A 664 11.85 -2.23 13.18
N GLU A 665 11.92 -2.05 14.50
CA GLU A 665 11.49 -3.07 15.46
C GLU A 665 9.98 -3.33 15.37
N MET A 666 9.16 -2.28 15.31
CA MET A 666 7.70 -2.41 15.23
C MET A 666 7.28 -3.17 13.97
N ARG A 667 7.94 -2.98 12.83
CA ARG A 667 7.70 -3.79 11.63
C ARG A 667 8.00 -5.27 11.80
N THR A 668 8.92 -5.60 12.70
CA THR A 668 9.34 -6.98 12.99
C THR A 668 8.49 -7.61 14.08
N ASN A 669 7.98 -6.82 15.03
CA ASN A 669 7.32 -7.32 16.23
C ASN A 669 5.79 -7.17 16.20
N ILE A 670 5.25 -6.13 15.55
CA ILE A 670 3.81 -5.88 15.45
C ILE A 670 3.23 -6.64 14.25
N PRO A 671 2.30 -7.59 14.44
CA PRO A 671 1.73 -8.38 13.34
C PRO A 671 1.13 -7.54 12.21
N ALA A 672 0.50 -6.41 12.53
CA ALA A 672 -0.09 -5.50 11.55
C ALA A 672 0.93 -4.83 10.61
N PHE A 673 2.19 -4.68 11.06
CA PHE A 673 3.26 -4.02 10.29
C PHE A 673 4.20 -5.01 9.59
N LYS A 674 3.93 -6.31 9.70
CA LYS A 674 4.68 -7.35 8.98
C LYS A 674 4.25 -7.42 7.51
N GLY A 675 5.21 -7.60 6.62
CA GLY A 675 4.94 -7.84 5.20
C GLY A 675 4.48 -6.59 4.45
N ASN A 676 3.35 -6.71 3.73
CA ASN A 676 2.86 -5.69 2.80
C ASN A 676 1.64 -4.91 3.33
N ARG A 677 1.21 -3.90 2.58
CA ARG A 677 0.05 -3.04 2.92
C ARG A 677 -1.26 -3.83 3.06
N SER A 678 -1.44 -4.92 2.31
CA SER A 678 -2.64 -5.76 2.40
C SER A 678 -2.78 -6.41 3.78
N ASN A 679 -1.65 -6.82 4.39
CA ASN A 679 -1.66 -7.33 5.76
C ASN A 679 -2.02 -6.25 6.79
N LEU A 680 -1.57 -5.00 6.59
CA LEU A 680 -2.01 -3.86 7.41
C LEU A 680 -3.53 -3.64 7.28
N GLU A 681 -4.05 -3.63 6.05
CA GLU A 681 -5.49 -3.47 5.80
C GLU A 681 -6.33 -4.59 6.45
N LYS A 682 -5.83 -5.84 6.42
CA LYS A 682 -6.45 -6.95 7.13
C LYS A 682 -6.60 -6.68 8.62
N HIS A 683 -5.53 -6.23 9.27
CA HIS A 683 -5.55 -5.95 10.71
C HIS A 683 -6.46 -4.77 11.04
N ILE A 684 -6.52 -3.75 10.17
CA ILE A 684 -7.47 -2.64 10.29
C ILE A 684 -8.92 -3.17 10.22
N LEU A 685 -9.25 -4.00 9.24
CA LEU A 685 -10.59 -4.56 9.09
C LEU A 685 -10.98 -5.46 10.28
N LYS A 686 -10.01 -6.22 10.80
CA LYS A 686 -10.18 -7.03 12.02
C LYS A 686 -10.47 -6.15 13.23
N ALA A 687 -9.68 -5.11 13.47
CA ALA A 687 -9.89 -4.18 14.57
C ALA A 687 -11.25 -3.47 14.47
N LEU A 688 -11.63 -3.01 13.28
CA LEU A 688 -12.94 -2.41 13.02
C LEU A 688 -14.08 -3.37 13.35
N ALA A 689 -13.96 -4.63 12.92
CA ALA A 689 -14.96 -5.65 13.21
C ALA A 689 -15.01 -6.00 14.70
N GLU A 690 -13.88 -6.04 15.40
CA GLU A 690 -13.80 -6.29 16.84
C GLU A 690 -14.47 -5.17 17.64
N GLU A 691 -14.16 -3.91 17.33
CA GLU A 691 -14.69 -2.71 18.00
C GLU A 691 -16.17 -2.43 17.70
N GLU A 692 -16.65 -2.79 16.51
CA GLU A 692 -18.00 -2.53 16.02
C GLU A 692 -18.43 -1.04 16.08
N ASP A 693 -17.48 -0.11 15.91
CA ASP A 693 -17.77 1.32 15.84
C ASP A 693 -18.09 1.76 14.41
N PHE A 694 -19.38 2.00 14.15
CA PHE A 694 -19.85 2.46 12.84
C PHE A 694 -19.16 3.74 12.34
N LYS A 695 -18.82 4.69 13.22
CA LYS A 695 -18.16 5.94 12.81
C LYS A 695 -16.76 5.66 12.27
N LYS A 696 -16.03 4.74 12.89
CA LYS A 696 -14.71 4.31 12.42
C LYS A 696 -14.80 3.58 11.08
N PHE A 697 -15.82 2.73 10.88
CA PHE A 697 -16.09 2.12 9.59
C PHE A 697 -16.36 3.16 8.50
N ILE A 698 -17.20 4.16 8.77
CA ILE A 698 -17.48 5.25 7.82
C ILE A 698 -16.22 6.07 7.51
N GLN A 699 -15.37 6.34 8.52
CA GLN A 699 -14.07 6.97 8.30
C GLN A 699 -13.16 6.11 7.41
N TYR A 700 -13.08 4.80 7.63
CA TYR A 700 -12.31 3.89 6.78
C TYR A 700 -12.85 3.82 5.35
N ILE A 701 -14.17 3.88 5.14
CA ILE A 701 -14.79 3.80 3.81
C ILE A 701 -14.56 5.09 3.00
N HIS A 702 -14.72 6.26 3.62
CA HIS A 702 -14.67 7.53 2.88
C HIS A 702 -13.37 8.31 3.05
N LEU A 703 -12.63 8.09 4.14
CA LEU A 703 -11.35 8.72 4.44
C LEU A 703 -10.29 7.65 4.79
N PRO A 704 -10.05 6.67 3.89
CA PRO A 704 -9.22 5.51 4.19
C PRO A 704 -7.81 5.88 4.61
N ARG A 705 -7.17 6.87 3.95
CA ARG A 705 -5.83 7.36 4.34
C ARG A 705 -5.79 7.83 5.79
N SER A 706 -6.78 8.63 6.21
CA SER A 706 -6.89 9.09 7.60
C SER A 706 -6.96 7.92 8.57
N HIS A 707 -7.78 6.92 8.25
CA HIS A 707 -8.00 5.80 9.14
C HIS A 707 -6.74 4.93 9.27
N PHE A 708 -5.99 4.72 8.18
CA PHE A 708 -4.69 4.05 8.23
C PHE A 708 -3.69 4.84 9.08
N GLU A 709 -3.59 6.16 8.89
CA GLU A 709 -2.70 7.01 9.69
C GLU A 709 -3.07 6.98 11.19
N ASP A 710 -4.36 7.06 11.52
CA ASP A 710 -4.85 6.99 12.89
C ASP A 710 -4.60 5.62 13.54
N PHE A 711 -4.77 4.54 12.77
CA PHE A 711 -4.46 3.18 13.22
C PHE A 711 -2.97 3.01 13.51
N ILE A 712 -2.09 3.45 12.60
CA ILE A 712 -0.63 3.39 12.80
C ILE A 712 -0.24 4.18 14.05
N LYS A 713 -0.75 5.41 14.21
CA LYS A 713 -0.50 6.24 15.42
C LYS A 713 -0.97 5.56 16.70
N ALA A 714 -2.12 4.89 16.68
CA ALA A 714 -2.65 4.19 17.84
C ALA A 714 -1.76 2.98 18.22
N GLU A 715 -1.37 2.16 17.25
CA GLU A 715 -0.48 1.01 17.44
C GLU A 715 0.91 1.45 17.96
N VAL A 716 1.50 2.49 17.35
CA VAL A 716 2.78 3.06 17.78
C VAL A 716 2.70 3.58 19.21
N LYS A 717 1.63 4.32 19.54
CA LYS A 717 1.42 4.83 20.89
C LYS A 717 1.26 3.70 21.90
N ALA A 718 0.49 2.66 21.57
CA ALA A 718 0.31 1.49 22.43
C ALA A 718 1.64 0.77 22.65
N TYR A 719 2.46 0.63 21.61
CA TYR A 719 3.77 0.01 21.69
C TYR A 719 4.76 0.82 22.53
N ILE A 720 4.82 2.14 22.35
CA ILE A 720 5.72 3.03 23.11
C ILE A 720 5.31 3.13 24.58
N THR A 721 4.00 3.12 24.88
CA THR A 721 3.51 3.33 26.26
C THR A 721 3.27 2.03 27.04
N GLY A 722 3.39 0.85 26.40
CA GLY A 722 3.17 -0.45 27.02
C GLY A 722 4.22 -0.85 28.05
N GLU A 723 3.86 -1.74 28.99
CA GLU A 723 4.71 -2.16 30.12
C GLU A 723 6.03 -2.83 29.70
N ASN A 724 6.07 -3.47 28.53
CA ASN A 724 7.25 -4.13 27.96
C ASN A 724 7.90 -3.32 26.81
N SER A 725 7.71 -1.99 26.78
CA SER A 725 8.21 -1.19 25.67
C SER A 725 9.74 -1.19 25.58
N SER A 726 10.27 -1.73 24.48
CA SER A 726 11.69 -1.63 24.12
C SER A 726 12.14 -0.19 23.88
N ALA A 727 11.20 0.74 23.64
CA ALA A 727 11.48 2.16 23.39
C ALA A 727 12.31 2.81 24.49
N LEU A 728 11.99 2.54 25.75
CA LEU A 728 12.76 3.07 26.88
C LEU A 728 14.20 2.54 26.86
N ALA A 729 14.37 1.25 26.61
CA ALA A 729 15.68 0.61 26.56
C ALA A 729 16.52 1.12 25.39
N MET A 730 15.90 1.34 24.22
CA MET A 730 16.55 1.91 23.04
C MET A 730 17.02 3.34 23.28
N ILE A 731 16.16 4.22 23.81
CA ILE A 731 16.53 5.61 24.11
C ILE A 731 17.66 5.65 25.13
N ASN A 732 17.54 4.91 26.23
CA ASN A 732 18.58 4.86 27.27
C ASN A 732 19.91 4.26 26.75
N GLY A 733 19.83 3.26 25.88
CA GLY A 733 20.98 2.69 25.18
C GLY A 733 21.65 3.73 24.28
N ASN A 734 20.87 4.44 23.47
CA ASN A 734 21.35 5.48 22.57
C ASN A 734 21.97 6.67 23.34
N ILE A 735 21.41 7.08 24.49
CA ILE A 735 22.01 8.10 25.36
C ILE A 735 23.42 7.67 25.79
N LYS A 736 23.59 6.42 26.23
CA LYS A 736 24.92 5.89 26.61
C LYS A 736 25.88 5.85 25.43
N THR A 737 25.43 5.39 24.27
CA THR A 737 26.26 5.35 23.06
C THR A 737 26.71 6.74 22.65
N LYS A 738 25.82 7.74 22.67
CA LYS A 738 26.16 9.13 22.33
C LYS A 738 27.09 9.76 23.37
N GLY A 739 26.92 9.46 24.65
CA GLY A 739 27.87 9.85 25.69
C GLY A 739 29.26 9.25 25.44
N GLN A 740 29.34 7.98 25.05
CA GLN A 740 30.62 7.35 24.69
C GLN A 740 31.28 8.00 23.46
N CYS A 741 30.51 8.44 22.46
CA CYS A 741 31.04 9.18 21.31
C CYS A 741 31.75 10.47 21.76
N VAL A 742 31.20 11.19 22.73
CA VAL A 742 31.82 12.40 23.30
C VAL A 742 33.13 12.09 24.00
N ILE A 743 33.16 11.03 24.82
CA ILE A 743 34.40 10.59 25.49
C ILE A 743 35.48 10.23 24.47
N THR A 744 35.14 9.42 23.47
CA THR A 744 36.08 9.02 22.40
C THR A 744 36.58 10.23 21.60
N ALA A 745 35.71 11.21 21.34
CA ALA A 745 36.10 12.46 20.67
C ALA A 745 37.10 13.27 21.52
N ALA A 746 36.88 13.37 22.83
CA ALA A 746 37.78 14.06 23.76
C ALA A 746 39.16 13.37 23.86
N GLU A 747 39.18 12.04 23.92
CA GLU A 747 40.42 11.26 23.94
C GLU A 747 41.23 11.44 22.66
N LYS A 748 40.56 11.39 21.50
CA LYS A 748 41.19 11.60 20.21
C LYS A 748 41.74 13.03 20.06
N ALA A 749 40.94 14.04 20.44
CA ALA A 749 41.37 15.43 20.41
C ALA A 749 42.61 15.66 21.29
N THR A 750 42.61 15.10 22.51
CA THR A 750 43.73 15.20 23.46
C THR A 750 45.00 14.55 22.92
N THR A 751 44.87 13.37 22.30
CA THR A 751 45.99 12.64 21.70
C THR A 751 46.58 13.42 20.52
N GLU A 752 45.75 13.89 19.59
CA GLU A 752 46.23 14.58 18.39
C GLU A 752 46.86 15.94 18.70
N VAL A 753 46.29 16.71 19.63
CA VAL A 753 46.84 18.00 20.05
C VAL A 753 48.20 17.82 20.72
N SER A 754 48.34 16.80 21.57
CA SER A 754 49.61 16.50 22.23
C SER A 754 50.70 16.13 21.23
N VAL A 755 50.36 15.34 20.20
CA VAL A 755 51.29 14.94 19.12
C VAL A 755 51.68 16.11 18.23
N LYS A 756 50.73 16.98 17.89
CA LYS A 756 50.95 18.10 16.97
C LYS A 756 51.42 19.38 17.69
N HIS A 757 51.61 19.33 19.01
CA HIS A 757 51.91 20.48 19.87
C HIS A 757 50.93 21.66 19.65
N GLY A 758 49.65 21.33 19.55
CA GLY A 758 48.57 22.27 19.30
C GLY A 758 48.12 23.04 20.54
N ASP A 759 47.23 24.00 20.32
CA ASP A 759 46.56 24.78 21.37
C ASP A 759 45.13 24.27 21.63
N ALA A 760 44.42 24.94 22.54
CA ALA A 760 43.04 24.59 22.88
C ALA A 760 42.05 24.82 21.73
N ASN A 761 42.32 25.76 20.82
CA ASN A 761 41.51 25.93 19.61
C ASN A 761 41.62 24.69 18.72
N MET A 762 42.83 24.19 18.51
CA MET A 762 43.04 22.95 17.77
C MET A 762 42.36 21.75 18.43
N TRP A 763 42.36 21.67 19.76
CA TRP A 763 41.62 20.64 20.50
C TRP A 763 40.12 20.69 20.19
N LEU A 764 39.52 21.88 20.28
CA LEU A 764 38.10 22.10 20.00
C LEU A 764 37.74 21.80 18.55
N GLU A 765 38.60 22.16 17.60
CA GLU A 765 38.42 21.85 16.19
C GLU A 765 38.33 20.34 15.97
N ILE A 766 39.30 19.58 16.48
CA ILE A 766 39.33 18.12 16.34
C ILE A 766 38.16 17.47 17.07
N PHE A 767 37.84 17.93 18.28
CA PHE A 767 36.71 17.45 19.07
C PHE A 767 35.38 17.64 18.33
N SER A 768 35.13 18.85 17.84
CA SER A 768 33.92 19.19 17.08
C SER A 768 33.82 18.41 15.77
N ASP A 769 34.93 18.24 15.05
CA ASP A 769 34.96 17.46 13.82
C ASP A 769 34.69 15.96 14.05
N CYS A 770 35.05 15.43 15.21
CA CYS A 770 34.71 14.05 15.59
C CYS A 770 33.22 13.88 15.91
N LEU A 771 32.53 14.95 16.32
CA LEU A 771 31.11 14.92 16.70
C LEU A 771 30.14 15.35 15.60
N LYS A 772 30.65 15.87 14.46
CA LYS A 772 29.84 16.52 13.43
C LYS A 772 28.66 15.71 12.87
N ASP A 773 28.80 14.39 12.84
CA ASP A 773 27.77 13.46 12.35
C ASP A 773 26.89 12.94 13.48
N GLU A 774 27.37 13.04 14.72
CA GLU A 774 26.76 12.41 15.89
C GLU A 774 25.87 13.37 16.67
N LEU A 775 26.26 14.64 16.78
CA LEU A 775 25.65 15.64 17.67
C LEU A 775 25.64 17.04 17.04
N GLU A 776 24.61 17.82 17.38
CA GLU A 776 24.58 19.27 17.16
C GLU A 776 25.38 19.97 18.25
N TYR A 777 26.55 20.52 17.89
CA TYR A 777 27.46 21.22 18.79
C TYR A 777 28.13 22.40 18.10
N ASN A 778 27.78 23.62 18.54
CA ASN A 778 28.37 24.86 18.06
C ASN A 778 29.50 25.33 18.98
N LYS A 779 30.74 25.23 18.50
CA LYS A 779 31.96 25.60 19.24
C LYS A 779 32.30 27.11 19.23
N GLU A 780 31.66 27.94 18.40
CA GLU A 780 32.17 29.29 18.08
C GLU A 780 32.30 30.24 19.27
N HIS A 781 31.52 30.05 20.34
CA HIS A 781 31.58 30.92 21.51
C HIS A 781 32.74 30.55 22.45
N LEU A 782 33.29 29.34 22.32
CA LEU A 782 34.39 28.80 23.12
C LEU A 782 35.77 29.01 22.48
N THR A 783 35.82 29.44 21.22
CA THR A 783 37.08 29.66 20.49
C THR A 783 37.70 31.03 20.78
N GLY A 784 38.98 31.17 20.44
CA GLY A 784 39.77 32.39 20.61
C GLY A 784 40.26 32.59 22.04
N ILE A 785 40.19 33.83 22.53
CA ILE A 785 40.74 34.24 23.85
C ILE A 785 40.13 33.43 25.01
N CYS A 786 38.91 32.89 24.83
CA CYS A 786 38.21 32.13 25.86
C CYS A 786 38.90 30.84 26.29
N CYS A 787 39.71 30.23 25.42
CA CYS A 787 40.40 28.96 25.68
C CYS A 787 41.94 29.09 25.73
N GLU A 788 42.51 30.30 25.60
CA GLU A 788 43.97 30.51 25.59
C GLU A 788 44.67 30.04 26.89
N ASP A 789 44.00 30.14 28.03
CA ASP A 789 44.54 29.74 29.34
C ASP A 789 44.57 28.21 29.56
N ILE A 790 44.13 27.42 28.58
CA ILE A 790 44.02 25.96 28.68
C ILE A 790 45.27 25.29 28.11
N THR A 791 46.11 24.78 29.00
CA THR A 791 47.37 24.12 28.63
C THR A 791 47.45 22.65 29.07
N ASN A 792 46.53 22.20 29.94
CA ASN A 792 46.50 20.84 30.47
C ASN A 792 45.34 20.05 29.83
N PHE A 793 45.61 19.45 28.67
CA PHE A 793 44.62 18.69 27.90
C PHE A 793 44.29 17.32 28.52
N GLU A 794 45.22 16.72 29.28
CA GLU A 794 44.97 15.50 30.04
C GLU A 794 43.88 15.72 31.09
N LEU A 795 43.99 16.81 31.87
CA LEU A 795 42.97 17.20 32.84
C LEU A 795 41.63 17.53 32.15
N LEU A 796 41.65 18.18 30.99
CA LEU A 796 40.45 18.46 30.22
C LEU A 796 39.71 17.16 29.84
N ASN A 797 40.46 16.16 29.36
CA ASN A 797 39.91 14.85 29.01
C ASN A 797 39.30 14.12 30.21
N GLU A 798 40.01 14.08 31.34
CA GLU A 798 39.51 13.45 32.56
C GLU A 798 38.23 14.12 33.07
N VAL A 799 38.18 15.46 33.06
CA VAL A 799 36.98 16.19 33.48
C VAL A 799 35.80 15.92 32.55
N VAL A 800 36.01 15.85 31.23
CA VAL A 800 34.92 15.50 30.30
C VAL A 800 34.38 14.10 30.60
N LYS A 801 35.23 13.14 30.95
CA LYS A 801 34.78 11.79 31.35
C LYS A 801 33.97 11.81 32.65
N GLU A 802 34.49 12.50 33.66
CA GLU A 802 33.87 12.55 34.99
C GLU A 802 32.53 13.31 34.98
N GLU A 803 32.42 14.43 34.26
CA GLU A 803 31.22 15.28 34.23
C GLU A 803 30.13 14.74 33.29
N LEU A 804 30.49 13.96 32.26
CA LEU A 804 29.51 13.40 31.34
C LEU A 804 28.76 12.18 31.92
N GLN A 805 29.41 11.43 32.81
CA GLN A 805 28.80 10.29 33.49
C GLN A 805 27.51 10.67 34.26
N PRO A 806 27.51 11.65 35.18
CA PRO A 806 26.31 12.04 35.90
C PRO A 806 25.25 12.63 34.96
N ILE A 807 25.62 13.30 33.87
CA ILE A 807 24.65 13.83 32.88
C ILE A 807 23.90 12.68 32.18
N THR A 808 24.63 11.63 31.81
CA THR A 808 24.06 10.43 31.18
C THR A 808 23.17 9.68 32.19
N GLU A 809 23.59 9.57 33.44
CA GLU A 809 22.81 8.95 34.53
C GLU A 809 21.57 9.77 34.91
N GLU A 810 21.67 11.09 34.96
CA GLU A 810 20.56 12.00 35.29
C GLU A 810 19.50 11.97 34.20
N SER A 811 19.91 11.98 32.93
CA SER A 811 19.00 11.85 31.78
C SER A 811 18.22 10.54 31.83
N ASN A 812 18.90 9.43 32.19
CA ASN A 812 18.26 8.13 32.42
C ASN A 812 17.34 8.13 33.65
N LYS A 813 17.59 8.98 34.65
CA LYS A 813 16.77 9.06 35.88
C LYS A 813 15.39 9.67 35.63
N TYR A 814 15.25 10.55 34.63
CA TYR A 814 13.95 11.11 34.22
C TYR A 814 13.19 10.19 33.26
N LEU A 815 13.88 9.23 32.62
CA LEU A 815 13.32 8.22 31.72
C LEU A 815 13.26 6.85 32.41
N LYS A 816 12.33 6.70 33.37
CA LYS A 816 12.18 5.44 34.13
C LYS A 816 11.02 4.59 33.68
N LYS A 817 10.00 5.22 33.10
CA LYS A 817 8.77 4.55 32.68
C LYS A 817 8.47 4.90 31.22
N PRO A 818 7.80 4.01 30.47
CA PRO A 818 7.34 4.29 29.12
C PRO A 818 6.52 5.59 28.98
N SER A 819 5.78 5.97 30.03
CA SER A 819 5.02 7.23 30.09
C SER A 819 5.87 8.50 30.08
N ASP A 820 7.16 8.40 30.39
CA ASP A 820 8.08 9.54 30.45
C ASP A 820 8.62 9.91 29.04
N ILE A 821 8.36 9.07 28.03
CA ILE A 821 8.79 9.30 26.65
C ILE A 821 7.94 10.43 26.05
N GLU A 822 8.61 11.51 25.68
CA GLU A 822 7.95 12.68 25.10
C GLU A 822 8.01 12.63 23.57
N MET A 823 6.88 12.39 22.90
CA MET A 823 6.82 12.31 21.42
C MET A 823 7.36 13.57 20.71
N LYS A 824 7.25 14.74 21.34
CA LYS A 824 7.77 16.03 20.82
C LYS A 824 9.30 16.09 20.75
N MET A 825 10.01 15.19 21.43
CA MET A 825 11.46 15.11 21.41
C MET A 825 11.98 14.38 20.17
N PHE A 826 11.16 13.61 19.46
CA PHE A 826 11.56 13.07 18.16
C PHE A 826 11.50 14.17 17.11
N ARG A 827 12.57 14.36 16.33
CA ARG A 827 12.50 15.25 15.15
C ARG A 827 11.51 14.69 14.12
N GLU A 828 11.58 13.39 13.88
CA GLU A 828 10.64 12.64 13.06
C GLU A 828 10.17 11.42 13.87
N PRO A 829 8.90 11.40 14.32
CA PRO A 829 8.44 10.36 15.23
C PRO A 829 8.21 9.01 14.51
N PRO A 830 8.27 7.88 15.23
CA PRO A 830 8.15 6.55 14.62
C PRO A 830 6.86 6.32 13.82
N ASP A 831 5.76 6.95 14.22
CA ASP A 831 4.48 6.89 13.52
C ASP A 831 4.52 7.60 12.17
N ASP A 832 5.13 8.78 12.06
CA ASP A 832 5.34 9.47 10.79
C ASP A 832 6.22 8.62 9.84
N ILE A 833 7.30 7.99 10.34
CA ILE A 833 8.16 7.08 9.55
C ILE A 833 7.36 5.89 8.98
N LEU A 834 6.53 5.25 9.81
CA LEU A 834 5.71 4.12 9.40
C LEU A 834 4.57 4.55 8.46
N ILE A 835 3.98 5.74 8.68
CA ILE A 835 2.99 6.32 7.78
C ILE A 835 3.62 6.56 6.41
N GLU A 836 4.79 7.18 6.32
CA GLU A 836 5.47 7.35 5.03
C GLU A 836 5.79 6.01 4.36
N HIS A 837 6.16 4.99 5.15
CA HIS A 837 6.43 3.66 4.62
C HIS A 837 5.18 2.96 4.04
N PHE A 838 4.05 2.97 4.77
CA PHE A 838 2.84 2.23 4.37
C PHE A 838 1.85 3.05 3.52
N CYS A 839 1.87 4.38 3.65
CA CYS A 839 0.86 5.26 3.07
C CYS A 839 1.34 6.08 1.86
N GLN A 840 2.62 6.03 1.47
CA GLN A 840 3.08 6.57 0.17
C GLN A 840 2.74 5.57 -0.95
N CYS A 841 1.46 5.54 -1.31
CA CYS A 841 0.88 4.58 -2.24
C CYS A 841 -0.38 5.15 -2.89
N CYS A 842 -0.97 4.43 -3.83
CA CYS A 842 -2.18 4.89 -4.48
C CYS A 842 -3.36 4.92 -3.49
N TRP A 843 -4.03 6.08 -3.40
CA TRP A 843 -5.24 6.30 -2.62
C TRP A 843 -6.50 6.51 -3.46
N VAL A 844 -6.40 6.34 -4.79
CA VAL A 844 -7.56 6.43 -5.68
C VAL A 844 -8.58 5.35 -5.27
N GLN A 845 -9.85 5.77 -5.13
CA GLN A 845 -10.95 4.89 -4.74
C GLN A 845 -11.77 4.44 -5.94
N CYS A 846 -12.23 3.19 -5.92
CA CYS A 846 -13.14 2.65 -6.92
C CYS A 846 -14.40 3.53 -6.99
N PRO A 847 -14.83 3.96 -8.18
CA PRO A 847 -15.97 4.88 -8.32
C PRO A 847 -17.27 4.28 -7.77
N PHE A 848 -17.44 2.97 -7.82
CA PHE A 848 -18.64 2.28 -7.33
C PHE A 848 -18.66 2.06 -5.81
N CYS A 849 -17.70 1.30 -5.28
CA CYS A 849 -17.75 0.81 -3.90
C CYS A 849 -16.79 1.51 -2.94
N GLY A 850 -15.94 2.42 -3.42
CA GLY A 850 -15.01 3.19 -2.59
C GLY A 850 -13.78 2.42 -2.08
N VAL A 851 -13.52 1.19 -2.54
CA VAL A 851 -12.29 0.47 -2.17
C VAL A 851 -11.06 1.18 -2.74
N VAL A 852 -9.94 1.14 -2.03
CA VAL A 852 -8.70 1.81 -2.42
C VAL A 852 -7.88 0.94 -3.36
N CYS A 853 -7.17 1.55 -4.31
CA CYS A 853 -6.24 0.84 -5.17
C CYS A 853 -5.08 0.22 -4.36
N VAL A 854 -4.71 -1.02 -4.67
CA VAL A 854 -3.64 -1.74 -3.96
C VAL A 854 -2.23 -1.37 -4.41
N ASN A 855 -2.08 -0.56 -5.47
CA ASN A 855 -0.76 -0.25 -5.98
C ASN A 855 0.05 0.58 -4.98
N THR A 856 1.28 0.16 -4.74
CA THR A 856 2.20 0.72 -3.75
C THR A 856 2.95 1.97 -4.24
N MET A 857 2.59 2.51 -5.41
CA MET A 857 3.15 3.75 -5.94
C MET A 857 2.05 4.79 -6.14
N GLU A 858 2.32 6.03 -5.72
CA GLU A 858 1.49 7.20 -6.05
C GLU A 858 1.49 7.45 -7.56
N ASP A 859 0.36 7.94 -8.10
CA ASP A 859 0.19 8.33 -9.51
C ASP A 859 0.73 7.33 -10.56
N HIS A 860 0.67 6.04 -10.24
CA HIS A 860 1.22 4.99 -11.10
C HIS A 860 0.58 4.98 -12.50
N LEU A 861 1.37 4.60 -13.49
CA LEU A 861 0.89 4.34 -14.85
C LEU A 861 0.15 2.99 -14.90
N GLY A 862 -0.98 2.95 -15.60
CA GLY A 862 -1.83 1.76 -15.77
C GLY A 862 -3.10 1.77 -14.92
N ASP A 863 -3.88 0.69 -15.03
CA ASP A 863 -5.19 0.59 -14.37
C ASP A 863 -5.09 0.47 -12.85
N HIS A 864 -5.99 1.15 -12.15
CA HIS A 864 -6.25 0.94 -10.74
C HIS A 864 -6.98 -0.38 -10.54
N ILE A 865 -6.44 -1.19 -9.63
CA ILE A 865 -7.00 -2.50 -9.28
C ILE A 865 -7.21 -2.61 -7.78
N ALA A 866 -8.21 -3.39 -7.40
CA ALA A 866 -8.36 -3.91 -6.05
C ALA A 866 -8.75 -5.39 -6.16
N PRO A 867 -8.13 -6.29 -5.38
CA PRO A 867 -8.45 -7.71 -5.42
C PRO A 867 -9.87 -7.97 -4.93
N PHE A 868 -10.38 -7.12 -4.05
CA PHE A 868 -11.69 -7.26 -3.46
C PHE A 868 -12.43 -5.93 -3.45
N HIS A 869 -13.71 -6.00 -3.79
CA HIS A 869 -14.60 -4.86 -3.75
C HIS A 869 -15.67 -5.05 -2.68
N ARG A 870 -16.44 -3.98 -2.46
CA ARG A 870 -17.45 -3.90 -1.40
C ARG A 870 -18.82 -3.67 -2.03
N ASN A 871 -19.86 -3.79 -1.22
CA ASN A 871 -21.21 -3.41 -1.60
C ASN A 871 -21.27 -1.91 -1.97
N CYS A 872 -21.91 -1.56 -3.08
CA CYS A 872 -21.99 -0.18 -3.56
C CYS A 872 -22.82 0.75 -2.64
N GLY A 873 -23.83 0.22 -1.96
CA GLY A 873 -24.65 0.95 -0.99
C GLY A 873 -23.85 1.42 0.23
N MET A 874 -22.72 0.78 0.54
CA MET A 874 -21.81 1.25 1.61
C MET A 874 -21.23 2.63 1.35
N ARG A 875 -21.14 3.06 0.07
CA ARG A 875 -20.75 4.41 -0.33
C ARG A 875 -21.95 5.34 -0.56
N GLY A 876 -23.15 4.89 -0.19
CA GLY A 876 -24.41 5.62 -0.38
C GLY A 876 -25.00 5.47 -1.78
N MET A 877 -24.52 4.55 -2.63
CA MET A 877 -25.13 4.33 -3.94
C MET A 877 -26.57 3.81 -3.77
N ILE A 878 -27.51 4.31 -4.59
CA ILE A 878 -28.93 3.96 -4.55
C ILE A 878 -29.43 3.47 -5.91
N TYR A 879 -30.52 2.72 -5.91
CA TYR A 879 -31.25 2.42 -7.14
C TYR A 879 -31.98 3.68 -7.63
N ARG A 880 -31.76 4.05 -8.91
CA ARG A 880 -32.32 5.28 -9.50
C ARG A 880 -33.85 5.31 -9.36
N GLY A 881 -34.40 6.47 -9.02
CA GLY A 881 -35.84 6.66 -8.85
C GLY A 881 -36.40 6.13 -7.53
N THR A 882 -35.54 5.59 -6.65
CA THR A 882 -35.92 5.08 -5.33
C THR A 882 -35.05 5.68 -4.23
N ASP A 883 -35.45 5.46 -2.97
CA ASP A 883 -34.62 5.72 -1.80
C ASP A 883 -33.90 4.46 -1.28
N ASN A 884 -33.84 3.41 -2.11
CA ASN A 884 -33.29 2.12 -1.72
C ASN A 884 -31.76 2.08 -1.93
N LEU A 885 -31.00 1.74 -0.89
CA LEU A 885 -29.55 1.54 -0.98
C LEU A 885 -29.21 0.33 -1.87
N CYS A 886 -28.16 0.48 -2.67
CA CYS A 886 -27.72 -0.55 -3.61
C CYS A 886 -27.14 -1.75 -2.87
N LEU A 887 -27.66 -2.95 -3.13
CA LEU A 887 -27.11 -4.19 -2.57
C LEU A 887 -26.07 -4.87 -3.45
N GLU A 888 -25.87 -4.36 -4.66
CA GLU A 888 -24.92 -4.93 -5.59
C GLU A 888 -23.47 -4.73 -5.15
N PHE A 889 -22.65 -5.75 -5.38
CA PHE A 889 -21.20 -5.63 -5.41
C PHE A 889 -20.80 -5.23 -6.82
N CYS A 890 -19.93 -4.23 -6.98
CA CYS A 890 -19.54 -3.78 -8.32
C CYS A 890 -18.92 -4.90 -9.14
N THR A 891 -18.21 -5.84 -8.51
CA THR A 891 -17.65 -7.05 -9.15
C THR A 891 -18.73 -7.97 -9.70
N SER A 892 -19.88 -8.09 -9.05
CA SER A 892 -20.99 -8.88 -9.59
C SER A 892 -21.76 -8.10 -10.66
N SER A 893 -21.92 -6.78 -10.50
CA SER A 893 -22.62 -5.96 -11.49
C SER A 893 -21.85 -5.83 -12.80
N VAL A 894 -20.52 -5.67 -12.77
CA VAL A 894 -19.71 -5.59 -14.00
C VAL A 894 -19.68 -6.90 -14.80
N ALA A 895 -20.13 -8.02 -14.20
CA ALA A 895 -20.36 -9.29 -14.91
C ALA A 895 -21.73 -9.35 -15.62
N SER A 896 -22.65 -8.41 -15.34
CA SER A 896 -24.02 -8.45 -15.84
C SER A 896 -24.14 -7.87 -17.26
N ASP A 897 -24.74 -8.65 -18.15
CA ASP A 897 -25.06 -8.23 -19.54
C ASP A 897 -26.36 -7.41 -19.65
N THR A 898 -27.12 -7.27 -18.56
CA THR A 898 -28.46 -6.67 -18.59
C THR A 898 -28.64 -5.53 -17.60
N GLN A 899 -27.75 -5.40 -16.61
CA GLN A 899 -27.79 -4.30 -15.67
C GLN A 899 -27.13 -3.07 -16.27
N TYR A 900 -27.81 -1.93 -16.09
CA TYR A 900 -27.29 -0.62 -16.42
C TYR A 900 -27.05 0.18 -15.15
N PHE A 901 -26.06 1.06 -15.19
CA PHE A 901 -25.92 2.11 -14.20
C PHE A 901 -25.92 3.47 -14.86
N TYR A 902 -26.00 4.49 -14.01
CA TYR A 902 -25.97 5.89 -14.40
C TYR A 902 -24.63 6.46 -13.94
N PRO A 903 -23.66 6.65 -14.86
CA PRO A 903 -22.38 7.28 -14.53
C PRO A 903 -22.56 8.65 -13.90
N ASP A 904 -23.53 9.39 -14.41
CA ASP A 904 -23.95 10.68 -13.89
C ASP A 904 -25.45 10.60 -13.61
N ILE A 905 -25.83 10.66 -12.34
CA ILE A 905 -27.25 10.59 -11.92
C ILE A 905 -28.09 11.75 -12.49
N ARG A 906 -27.43 12.83 -12.94
CA ARG A 906 -28.06 14.02 -13.54
C ARG A 906 -28.43 13.82 -15.00
N LYS A 907 -27.79 12.86 -15.66
CA LYS A 907 -28.06 12.53 -17.06
C LYS A 907 -28.94 11.29 -17.11
N ASP A 908 -29.74 11.19 -18.16
CA ASP A 908 -30.48 9.97 -18.47
C ASP A 908 -29.61 8.94 -19.21
N ASP A 909 -28.34 9.28 -19.45
CA ASP A 909 -27.36 8.41 -20.08
C ASP A 909 -27.06 7.21 -19.18
N THR A 910 -27.47 6.03 -19.63
CA THR A 910 -27.13 4.76 -19.02
C THR A 910 -25.92 4.14 -19.69
N VAL A 911 -25.07 3.51 -18.90
CA VAL A 911 -23.99 2.65 -19.40
C VAL A 911 -24.22 1.25 -18.85
N LEU A 912 -24.01 0.23 -19.68
CA LEU A 912 -24.01 -1.15 -19.21
C LEU A 912 -22.90 -1.32 -18.17
N TRP A 913 -23.18 -2.03 -17.08
CA TRP A 913 -22.15 -2.29 -16.08
C TRP A 913 -20.93 -2.98 -16.68
N LYS A 914 -21.10 -3.90 -17.63
CA LYS A 914 -20.00 -4.55 -18.36
C LYS A 914 -19.14 -3.58 -19.19
N GLU A 915 -19.71 -2.45 -19.61
CA GLU A 915 -19.05 -1.41 -20.41
C GLU A 915 -18.63 -0.20 -19.57
N TYR A 916 -18.54 -0.35 -18.25
CA TYR A 916 -18.32 0.76 -17.31
C TYR A 916 -17.12 1.65 -17.67
N ARG A 917 -16.07 1.13 -18.31
CA ARG A 917 -14.90 1.93 -18.71
C ARG A 917 -15.24 3.05 -19.69
N THR A 918 -16.34 2.95 -20.43
CA THR A 918 -16.83 4.01 -21.33
C THR A 918 -17.54 5.16 -20.60
N ALA A 919 -17.82 4.99 -19.30
CA ALA A 919 -18.58 5.93 -18.48
C ALA A 919 -17.83 7.23 -18.11
N GLY A 920 -16.55 7.32 -18.46
CA GLY A 920 -15.72 8.52 -18.28
C GLY A 920 -14.40 8.25 -17.55
N PRO A 921 -13.56 9.29 -17.35
CA PRO A 921 -12.18 9.13 -16.86
C PRO A 921 -12.06 8.44 -15.50
N ASP A 922 -13.04 8.63 -14.62
CA ASP A 922 -13.06 8.03 -13.28
C ASP A 922 -13.28 6.51 -13.32
N PHE A 923 -13.89 6.00 -14.39
CA PHE A 923 -14.20 4.57 -14.59
C PHE A 923 -13.21 3.90 -15.54
N GLU A 924 -12.77 4.61 -16.58
CA GLU A 924 -11.85 4.14 -17.62
C GLU A 924 -10.55 3.57 -17.03
N LYS A 925 -10.02 4.23 -16.01
CA LYS A 925 -8.75 3.89 -15.35
C LYS A 925 -8.87 2.79 -14.31
N TRP A 926 -10.04 2.21 -14.10
CA TRP A 926 -10.22 1.10 -13.17
C TRP A 926 -10.36 -0.23 -13.91
N SER A 927 -9.66 -1.25 -13.42
CA SER A 927 -9.90 -2.64 -13.79
C SER A 927 -10.57 -3.36 -12.63
N ILE A 928 -11.89 -3.38 -12.66
CA ILE A 928 -12.72 -4.18 -11.76
C ILE A 928 -12.84 -5.57 -12.37
N THR A 929 -12.12 -6.51 -11.79
CA THR A 929 -12.20 -7.94 -12.06
C THR A 929 -13.57 -8.41 -11.56
N PRO A 930 -14.51 -8.77 -12.46
CA PRO A 930 -15.80 -9.20 -12.01
C PRO A 930 -15.65 -10.49 -11.17
N ASP A 931 -16.46 -10.58 -10.14
CA ASP A 931 -16.33 -11.64 -9.16
C ASP A 931 -17.65 -11.71 -8.42
N VAL A 932 -18.08 -12.94 -8.29
CA VAL A 932 -19.31 -13.34 -7.65
C VAL A 932 -19.06 -13.93 -6.27
N SER A 933 -17.79 -14.12 -5.87
CA SER A 933 -17.37 -14.48 -4.53
C SER A 933 -17.52 -13.27 -3.59
N GLU A 934 -18.77 -12.98 -3.24
CA GLU A 934 -19.10 -11.89 -2.33
C GLU A 934 -18.52 -12.18 -0.93
N LEU A 935 -17.50 -11.42 -0.51
CA LEU A 935 -16.85 -11.57 0.80
C LEU A 935 -17.88 -11.56 1.94
N PRO A 936 -17.96 -12.64 2.75
CA PRO A 936 -18.85 -12.72 3.91
C PRO A 936 -18.71 -11.53 4.87
N PHE A 937 -17.50 -10.97 4.99
CA PHE A 937 -17.23 -9.79 5.81
C PHE A 937 -18.16 -8.60 5.51
N TRP A 938 -18.30 -8.22 4.24
CA TRP A 938 -19.12 -7.06 3.87
C TRP A 938 -20.61 -7.32 3.97
N LYS A 939 -21.05 -8.57 3.81
CA LYS A 939 -22.44 -8.98 4.05
C LYS A 939 -22.81 -8.88 5.53
N TRP A 940 -21.91 -9.38 6.39
CA TRP A 940 -22.04 -9.24 7.83
C TRP A 940 -22.09 -7.76 8.23
N PHE A 941 -21.18 -6.93 7.71
CA PHE A 941 -21.18 -5.48 7.99
C PHE A 941 -22.52 -4.82 7.64
N VAL A 942 -23.04 -5.04 6.42
CA VAL A 942 -24.32 -4.45 5.98
C VAL A 942 -25.47 -4.90 6.88
N CYS A 943 -25.51 -6.18 7.27
CA CYS A 943 -26.54 -6.68 8.17
C CYS A 943 -26.40 -6.12 9.59
N ARG A 944 -25.16 -6.03 10.10
CA ARG A 944 -24.86 -5.59 11.46
C ARG A 944 -25.14 -4.11 11.68
N PHE A 945 -24.86 -3.29 10.67
CA PHE A 945 -24.97 -1.83 10.70
C PHE A 945 -26.09 -1.31 9.79
N GLN A 946 -27.09 -2.13 9.46
CA GLN A 946 -28.20 -1.75 8.58
C GLN A 946 -28.84 -0.42 9.02
N ASN A 947 -29.31 -0.34 10.27
CA ASN A 947 -29.99 0.85 10.78
C ASN A 947 -29.09 2.09 10.78
N ASP A 948 -27.79 1.90 11.04
CA ASP A 948 -26.81 2.99 11.05
C ASP A 948 -26.55 3.52 9.63
N LEU A 949 -26.43 2.62 8.65
CA LEU A 949 -26.31 2.97 7.22
C LEU A 949 -27.56 3.68 6.71
N GLU A 950 -28.74 3.17 7.03
CA GLU A 950 -30.02 3.78 6.64
C GLU A 950 -30.15 5.20 7.20
N LYS A 951 -29.79 5.38 8.48
CA LYS A 951 -29.78 6.69 9.13
C LYS A 951 -28.72 7.63 8.56
N HIS A 952 -27.51 7.13 8.29
CA HIS A 952 -26.40 7.92 7.79
C HIS A 952 -26.67 8.48 6.39
N TYR A 953 -27.21 7.64 5.50
CA TYR A 953 -27.55 8.06 4.14
C TYR A 953 -28.97 8.63 4.01
N ASN A 954 -29.81 8.54 5.05
CA ASN A 954 -31.24 8.87 4.98
C ASN A 954 -31.92 8.12 3.82
N LYS A 955 -31.66 6.81 3.75
CA LYS A 955 -32.09 5.85 2.72
C LYS A 955 -32.46 4.53 3.40
N THR A 956 -33.05 3.59 2.66
CA THR A 956 -33.54 2.33 3.25
C THR A 956 -33.03 1.10 2.50
N PHE A 957 -32.83 -0.01 3.20
CA PHE A 957 -32.65 -1.32 2.57
C PHE A 957 -34.02 -1.99 2.38
N SER A 958 -34.84 -1.41 1.50
CA SER A 958 -36.20 -1.87 1.18
C SER A 958 -36.39 -2.08 -0.32
N GLY A 959 -37.46 -2.77 -0.71
CA GLY A 959 -37.80 -2.96 -2.13
C GLY A 959 -36.63 -3.58 -2.91
N TYR A 960 -36.13 -2.87 -3.93
CA TYR A 960 -34.99 -3.33 -4.75
C TYR A 960 -33.68 -3.47 -3.95
N GLY A 961 -33.57 -2.83 -2.78
CA GLY A 961 -32.42 -2.94 -1.88
C GLY A 961 -32.71 -3.77 -0.62
N GLU A 962 -33.71 -4.65 -0.63
CA GLU A 962 -34.00 -5.50 0.53
C GLU A 962 -32.89 -6.52 0.79
N ILE A 963 -32.34 -6.53 2.01
CA ILE A 963 -31.24 -7.43 2.40
C ILE A 963 -31.71 -8.90 2.38
N PRO A 964 -31.06 -9.79 1.60
CA PRO A 964 -31.40 -11.20 1.55
C PRO A 964 -31.33 -11.87 2.92
N LYS A 965 -32.25 -12.82 3.17
CA LYS A 965 -32.32 -13.53 4.46
C LYS A 965 -31.05 -14.31 4.76
N GLU A 966 -30.40 -14.82 3.71
CA GLU A 966 -29.16 -15.57 3.80
C GLU A 966 -28.05 -14.71 4.40
N TRP A 967 -27.98 -13.41 4.08
CA TRP A 967 -26.94 -12.54 4.61
C TRP A 967 -27.00 -12.39 6.13
N ARG A 968 -28.20 -12.50 6.70
CA ARG A 968 -28.42 -12.42 8.16
C ARG A 968 -27.88 -13.64 8.91
N SER A 969 -27.49 -14.70 8.22
CA SER A 969 -26.88 -15.89 8.81
C SER A 969 -25.36 -15.77 9.02
N TYR A 970 -24.69 -14.80 8.40
CA TYR A 970 -23.25 -14.61 8.56
C TYR A 970 -22.92 -14.06 9.95
N THR A 971 -22.11 -14.81 10.69
CA THR A 971 -21.63 -14.43 12.01
C THR A 971 -20.36 -13.58 11.93
N LYS A 972 -20.05 -12.83 12.99
CA LYS A 972 -18.78 -12.09 13.12
C LYS A 972 -17.57 -13.00 12.98
N ASN A 973 -17.61 -14.21 13.55
CA ASN A 973 -16.51 -15.17 13.44
C ASN A 973 -16.29 -15.62 11.99
N GLN A 974 -17.36 -15.88 11.24
CA GLN A 974 -17.26 -16.21 9.81
C GLN A 974 -16.76 -15.01 9.00
N ALA A 975 -17.13 -13.78 9.36
CA ALA A 975 -16.58 -12.56 8.76
C ALA A 975 -15.07 -12.45 8.99
N LEU A 976 -14.60 -12.66 10.23
CA LEU A 976 -13.16 -12.63 10.56
C LEU A 976 -12.38 -13.79 9.93
N GLU A 977 -12.92 -15.01 9.92
CA GLU A 977 -12.33 -16.14 9.18
C GLU A 977 -12.24 -15.85 7.69
N SER A 978 -13.22 -15.12 7.12
CA SER A 978 -13.17 -14.68 5.72
C SER A 978 -12.15 -13.58 5.46
N LEU A 979 -11.56 -12.96 6.49
CA LEU A 979 -10.37 -12.12 6.30
C LEU A 979 -9.11 -12.97 6.29
N GLU A 980 -8.96 -13.92 7.23
CA GLU A 980 -7.77 -14.78 7.33
C GLU A 980 -7.64 -15.76 6.15
N LYS A 981 -8.75 -16.14 5.53
CA LYS A 981 -8.76 -17.00 4.33
C LYS A 981 -8.48 -16.23 3.03
N TYR A 982 -8.48 -14.90 3.03
CA TYR A 982 -8.51 -14.12 1.79
C TYR A 982 -7.47 -12.98 1.72
N LEU A 983 -6.95 -12.52 2.86
CA LEU A 983 -5.90 -11.50 3.00
C LEU A 983 -4.75 -12.01 3.87
#